data_AF-A0A8C0XY48-F1
#
_entry.id   AF-A0A8C0XY48-F1
#
_cell.length_a   1.000
_cell.length_b   1.000
_cell.length_c   1.000
_cell.angle_alpha   90.00
_cell.angle_beta   90.00
_cell.angle_gamma   90.00
#
_symmetry.space_group_name_H-M   'P 1'
#
loop_
_entity.id
_entity.type
_entity.pdbx_description
1 polymer ?
#
loop_
_entity_poly.entity_id
_entity_poly.type
_entity_poly.pdbx_seq_one_letter_code
_entity_poly.pdbx_strand_id
1 'polypeptide(L)'
;MNTHIWRNDLHFFDFFGGTGVWIYGLTLARQVLHHLSYTPPNNSEQAPSSPTRKTSLSSSKCDPKHKDCLLREFRKLCAMVADNPSYNTKTQIIQDFLQKGSTGDGFHGDVYLTVKLLLPGVIKSVYNLNDKQIVKLFSRIFNCNPDDMARDLEQGDVSETIRVFFEQSKSFPPAAKSLLTIQEVDEFLLQLSKLTKEDEQQQALQDIASRCTANDLKCIIRLIKHDLKMNSGAKHVLDALDPNAYEAFKASRNLQDVVERVLRNEQEVEKEPGQRRALSVQASLMTPVQPMLAEACKSIEYAMKKCPNGMFSEIKYDGERVQVHKNGDNFNYFSRSLKPVLPHKVAHFKDYIPQAFPGGHSMILDSEVLLIDNKTGKPLPFGSLGVHKKAAFQDANVCLFVFDCIYFNDVSLMDRPLCERRKFLHDNMVEIPNRIMFSEMKQVTKASDLADMINRVIREGLEGLVLKDVKGTYEPGKRHWLKVKKDYLNEGAMADTADLVVLGAFYGQGSKGGMMSIFLMGCYDPSSQKWCTVTKCAGGHDDATLVRLQKELDMVKISKDPSKIPSWLKVNKIYYPDFIVPDPKKAAVWEITGAEFSKSEAHTADGISIRFPRCTRIRDDKDWKSATNLPQLKELYQLSKEKADFTVVAGDEGSSTTGGSSGENEGTSRSAASHKASKASPNKPSASAKKAEGKLSNPNSKGGNKSTTKPSSVKSREKPAMKSSPVKVGLKRKAADETPCQTKVLLDVFTGVRLYLPPSTPDFSRLRRYFVAFDGDLVQEFDMASATHVLGSRDKNSGAQLVSPEWIWACIRKRRLVAPC
;
A
#
# COMPACT_ATOMS: atom_id res chain seq x y z
N MET A 1 38.24 35.64 -34.93
CA MET A 1 38.34 34.17 -34.87
C MET A 1 38.50 33.77 -33.40
N ASN A 2 37.92 32.61 -33.02
CA ASN A 2 38.09 31.77 -31.82
C ASN A 2 39.10 32.21 -30.74
N THR A 3 38.86 32.06 -29.43
CA THR A 3 37.73 31.53 -28.62
C THR A 3 38.03 31.89 -27.15
N HIS A 4 37.03 32.29 -26.35
CA HIS A 4 37.19 32.44 -24.90
C HIS A 4 36.34 31.42 -24.14
N ILE A 5 36.95 30.71 -23.19
CA ILE A 5 36.26 29.96 -22.13
C ILE A 5 36.92 30.35 -20.80
N TRP A 6 36.09 30.71 -19.82
CA TRP A 6 36.50 31.15 -18.48
C TRP A 6 36.56 30.00 -17.48
N ARG A 7 37.41 30.16 -16.46
CA ARG A 7 37.41 29.37 -15.22
C ARG A 7 36.25 29.80 -14.31
N ASN A 8 35.78 28.87 -13.48
CA ASN A 8 35.06 29.17 -12.23
C ASN A 8 35.91 28.68 -11.04
N ASP A 9 36.17 29.58 -10.08
CA ASP A 9 35.68 29.56 -8.69
C ASP A 9 35.74 28.25 -7.85
N LEU A 10 36.01 28.28 -6.54
CA LEU A 10 36.74 29.24 -5.67
C LEU A 10 36.97 28.54 -4.30
N HIS A 11 37.93 29.02 -3.51
CA HIS A 11 38.18 28.58 -2.13
C HIS A 11 37.02 28.92 -1.17
N PHE A 12 36.91 28.22 -0.03
CA PHE A 12 37.21 28.77 1.31
C PHE A 12 36.91 27.76 2.43
N PHE A 13 37.93 27.38 3.22
CA PHE A 13 38.07 27.75 4.63
C PHE A 13 39.37 27.18 5.24
N ASP A 14 40.28 28.08 5.61
CA ASP A 14 41.43 27.83 6.48
C ASP A 14 41.35 28.86 7.61
N PHE A 15 41.50 28.44 8.88
CA PHE A 15 42.00 29.30 9.97
C PHE A 15 42.23 28.49 11.26
N PHE A 16 43.47 28.03 11.49
CA PHE A 16 44.35 28.53 12.56
C PHE A 16 45.66 27.74 12.57
N GLY A 17 46.80 28.43 12.46
CA GLY A 17 48.13 27.85 12.57
C GLY A 17 48.73 28.03 13.97
N GLY A 18 49.65 27.14 14.36
CA GLY A 18 50.30 27.18 15.68
C GLY A 18 51.38 26.10 15.87
N THR A 19 52.51 26.24 15.18
CA THR A 19 53.89 25.86 15.56
C THR A 19 54.18 24.61 16.44
N GLY A 20 55.16 23.80 16.03
CA GLY A 20 56.24 23.45 16.98
C GLY A 20 56.46 21.99 17.42
N VAL A 21 56.70 21.07 16.48
CA VAL A 21 57.94 20.25 16.45
C VAL A 21 58.39 19.55 17.76
N TRP A 22 58.03 18.28 17.98
CA TRP A 22 58.95 17.12 17.88
C TRP A 22 58.24 15.76 18.11
N ILE A 23 58.67 14.82 17.29
CA ILE A 23 58.42 13.38 17.27
C ILE A 23 58.55 12.70 18.65
N TYR A 24 57.51 11.97 19.10
CA TYR A 24 57.54 10.64 19.75
C TYR A 24 56.11 10.29 20.21
N GLY A 25 55.50 9.21 19.70
CA GLY A 25 54.12 8.84 20.11
C GLY A 25 53.30 7.95 19.19
N LEU A 26 53.82 7.55 18.02
CA LEU A 26 53.12 6.68 17.06
C LEU A 26 53.80 5.30 16.90
N THR A 27 54.32 4.79 18.02
CA THR A 27 55.00 3.48 18.11
C THR A 27 54.52 2.66 19.32
N LEU A 28 53.21 2.66 19.62
CA LEU A 28 52.63 1.86 20.70
C LEU A 28 51.30 1.14 20.36
N ALA A 29 50.87 1.15 19.09
CA ALA A 29 49.62 0.50 18.64
C ALA A 29 49.85 -0.64 17.63
N ARG A 30 51.07 -1.19 17.55
CA ARG A 30 51.43 -2.26 16.60
C ARG A 30 52.25 -3.40 17.20
N GLN A 31 52.33 -3.49 18.54
CA GLN A 31 53.28 -4.37 19.25
C GLN A 31 52.68 -5.11 20.45
N VAL A 32 51.45 -5.65 20.29
CA VAL A 32 50.81 -6.58 21.26
C VAL A 32 50.33 -7.88 20.56
N LEU A 33 50.67 -8.08 19.28
CA LEU A 33 50.15 -9.18 18.45
C LEU A 33 51.25 -9.94 17.70
N HIS A 34 52.43 -10.06 18.30
CA HIS A 34 53.49 -10.93 17.77
C HIS A 34 54.48 -11.40 18.88
N HIS A 35 54.09 -12.45 19.61
CA HIS A 35 54.94 -13.59 19.97
C HIS A 35 54.23 -14.50 20.99
N LEU A 36 53.87 -15.71 20.56
CA LEU A 36 54.22 -16.95 21.25
C LEU A 36 53.97 -18.10 20.26
N SER A 37 55.07 -18.68 19.78
CA SER A 37 55.06 -19.80 18.83
C SER A 37 55.07 -21.12 19.61
N TYR A 38 54.25 -22.09 19.22
CA TYR A 38 54.48 -23.49 19.60
C TYR A 38 54.06 -24.45 18.48
N THR A 39 54.77 -25.56 18.38
CA THR A 39 54.70 -26.55 17.29
C THR A 39 53.51 -27.52 17.44
N PRO A 40 53.07 -28.17 16.34
CA PRO A 40 51.84 -28.96 16.35
C PRO A 40 52.06 -30.40 16.84
N PRO A 41 51.16 -30.95 17.69
CA PRO A 41 50.97 -32.39 17.82
C PRO A 41 49.99 -32.90 16.76
N ASN A 42 50.34 -34.02 16.12
CA ASN A 42 49.46 -34.73 15.21
C ASN A 42 48.54 -35.65 16.04
N ASN A 43 47.22 -35.51 15.95
CA ASN A 43 46.30 -36.65 15.79
C ASN A 43 44.82 -36.22 15.66
N SER A 44 44.13 -37.01 14.86
CA SER A 44 42.72 -36.97 14.49
C SER A 44 41.71 -36.70 15.61
N GLU A 45 40.97 -35.60 15.49
CA GLU A 45 39.56 -35.52 15.88
C GLU A 45 38.82 -34.55 14.96
N GLN A 46 37.59 -34.88 14.57
CA GLN A 46 36.89 -34.21 13.47
C GLN A 46 36.37 -32.83 13.90
N ALA A 47 36.81 -31.77 13.23
CA ALA A 47 36.21 -30.44 13.37
C ALA A 47 34.75 -30.47 12.87
N PRO A 48 33.80 -29.75 13.51
CA PRO A 48 32.41 -29.77 13.09
C PRO A 48 32.25 -29.26 11.66
N SER A 49 31.64 -30.08 10.80
CA SER A 49 31.33 -29.70 9.43
C SER A 49 30.55 -28.38 9.38
N SER A 50 30.94 -27.49 8.47
CA SER A 50 30.11 -26.36 8.06
C SER A 50 28.68 -26.85 7.73
N PRO A 51 27.64 -26.04 7.98
CA PRO A 51 26.26 -26.49 7.77
C PRO A 51 26.05 -26.79 6.28
N THR A 52 26.07 -28.08 5.93
CA THR A 52 25.78 -28.56 4.59
C THR A 52 24.44 -28.01 4.15
N ARG A 53 24.47 -27.19 3.10
CA ARG A 53 23.31 -26.56 2.49
C ARG A 53 22.37 -27.67 2.02
N LYS A 54 21.38 -28.05 2.85
CA LYS A 54 20.40 -29.08 2.52
C LYS A 54 19.81 -28.75 1.15
N THR A 55 19.97 -29.64 0.19
CA THR A 55 19.38 -29.52 -1.13
C THR A 55 17.86 -29.42 -0.97
N SER A 56 17.25 -28.38 -1.56
CA SER A 56 15.82 -28.18 -1.42
C SER A 56 15.07 -29.26 -2.19
N LEU A 57 13.88 -29.65 -1.72
CA LEU A 57 13.05 -30.64 -2.42
C LEU A 57 12.78 -30.22 -3.87
N SER A 58 12.59 -28.91 -4.11
CA SER A 58 12.46 -28.32 -5.44
C SER A 58 13.68 -28.61 -6.33
N SER A 59 14.89 -28.31 -5.84
CA SER A 59 16.13 -28.59 -6.58
C SER A 59 16.39 -30.09 -6.81
N SER A 60 15.86 -30.96 -5.95
CA SER A 60 16.01 -32.41 -6.08
C SER A 60 15.03 -33.07 -7.07
N LYS A 61 13.88 -32.43 -7.34
CA LYS A 61 12.92 -32.86 -8.38
C LYS A 61 13.24 -32.30 -9.77
N CYS A 62 14.07 -31.25 -9.85
CA CYS A 62 14.42 -30.57 -11.09
C CYS A 62 15.40 -31.40 -11.96
N ASP A 63 15.13 -31.49 -13.28
CA ASP A 63 16.16 -31.79 -14.29
C ASP A 63 16.69 -30.46 -14.88
N PRO A 64 17.93 -30.04 -14.57
CA PRO A 64 18.50 -28.80 -15.08
C PRO A 64 18.64 -28.74 -16.61
N LYS A 65 18.59 -29.89 -17.30
CA LYS A 65 18.66 -29.96 -18.77
C LYS A 65 17.28 -29.96 -19.44
N HIS A 66 16.19 -30.04 -18.67
CA HIS A 66 14.84 -30.04 -19.22
C HIS A 66 14.44 -28.67 -19.79
N LYS A 67 13.51 -28.68 -20.75
CA LYS A 67 13.04 -27.46 -21.43
C LYS A 67 12.38 -26.46 -20.48
N ASP A 68 11.75 -26.96 -19.42
CA ASP A 68 11.09 -26.12 -18.40
C ASP A 68 12.06 -25.19 -17.65
N CYS A 69 13.34 -25.57 -17.60
CA CYS A 69 14.41 -24.74 -17.02
C CYS A 69 14.87 -23.62 -17.94
N LEU A 70 14.43 -23.55 -19.21
CA LEU A 70 14.88 -22.53 -20.16
C LEU A 70 14.15 -21.20 -19.94
N LEU A 71 14.92 -20.10 -20.00
CA LEU A 71 14.39 -18.73 -20.00
C LEU A 71 13.37 -18.49 -21.13
N ARG A 72 13.49 -19.24 -22.24
CA ARG A 72 12.51 -19.27 -23.33
C ARG A 72 11.10 -19.66 -22.86
N GLU A 73 10.99 -20.73 -22.07
CA GLU A 73 9.69 -21.24 -21.60
C GLU A 73 9.16 -20.36 -20.46
N PHE A 74 10.03 -19.89 -19.57
CA PHE A 74 9.68 -18.86 -18.58
C PHE A 74 9.12 -17.57 -19.23
N ARG A 75 9.72 -17.10 -20.33
CA ARG A 75 9.21 -15.94 -21.09
C ARG A 75 7.86 -16.23 -21.74
N LYS A 76 7.66 -17.41 -22.34
CA LYS A 76 6.35 -17.81 -22.90
C LYS A 76 5.27 -17.77 -21.82
N LEU A 77 5.55 -18.32 -20.64
CA LEU A 77 4.66 -18.25 -19.49
C LEU A 77 4.33 -16.80 -19.12
N CYS A 78 5.35 -15.93 -19.00
CA CYS A 78 5.15 -14.52 -18.71
C CYS A 78 4.29 -13.80 -19.76
N ALA A 79 4.46 -14.12 -21.05
CA ALA A 79 3.66 -13.57 -22.14
C ALA A 79 2.20 -14.05 -22.07
N MET A 80 1.96 -15.36 -21.96
CA MET A 80 0.62 -15.93 -21.81
C MET A 80 -0.15 -15.34 -20.61
N VAL A 81 0.53 -15.12 -19.47
CA VAL A 81 -0.05 -14.48 -18.28
C VAL A 81 -0.29 -12.98 -18.48
N ALA A 82 0.52 -12.29 -19.29
CA ALA A 82 0.36 -10.88 -19.59
C ALA A 82 -0.80 -10.60 -20.56
N ASP A 83 -0.92 -11.41 -21.63
CA ASP A 83 -1.88 -11.24 -22.72
C ASP A 83 -3.32 -11.55 -22.28
N ASN A 84 -3.50 -12.36 -21.23
CA ASN A 84 -4.80 -12.65 -20.65
C ASN A 84 -5.23 -11.54 -19.65
N PRO A 85 -6.48 -11.05 -19.68
CA PRO A 85 -6.95 -10.06 -18.71
C PRO A 85 -7.50 -10.68 -17.40
N SER A 86 -8.03 -11.91 -17.46
CA SER A 86 -8.69 -12.57 -16.32
C SER A 86 -7.71 -13.16 -15.31
N TYR A 87 -7.82 -12.78 -14.03
CA TYR A 87 -6.97 -13.30 -12.96
C TYR A 87 -7.13 -14.81 -12.73
N ASN A 88 -8.34 -15.36 -12.94
CA ASN A 88 -8.58 -16.80 -12.83
C ASN A 88 -7.82 -17.54 -13.93
N THR A 89 -7.91 -17.06 -15.17
CA THR A 89 -7.18 -17.62 -16.32
C THR A 89 -5.67 -17.52 -16.15
N LYS A 90 -5.15 -16.42 -15.57
CA LYS A 90 -3.71 -16.29 -15.23
C LYS A 90 -3.26 -17.34 -14.23
N THR A 91 -4.05 -17.56 -13.18
CA THR A 91 -3.77 -18.56 -12.15
C THR A 91 -3.75 -19.95 -12.78
N GLN A 92 -4.75 -20.26 -13.61
CA GLN A 92 -4.86 -21.51 -14.37
C GLN A 92 -3.66 -21.74 -15.31
N ILE A 93 -3.22 -20.72 -16.07
CA ILE A 93 -2.05 -20.81 -16.96
C ILE A 93 -0.77 -21.17 -16.19
N ILE A 94 -0.56 -20.57 -15.01
CA ILE A 94 0.60 -20.87 -14.16
C ILE A 94 0.48 -22.28 -13.58
N GLN A 95 -0.72 -22.67 -13.13
CA GLN A 95 -0.98 -24.00 -12.59
C GLN A 95 -0.78 -25.08 -13.64
N ASP A 96 -1.31 -24.91 -14.85
CA ASP A 96 -1.11 -25.83 -15.97
C ASP A 96 0.38 -26.00 -16.31
N PHE A 97 1.15 -24.90 -16.29
CA PHE A 97 2.60 -24.97 -16.52
C PHE A 97 3.34 -25.72 -15.40
N LEU A 98 2.99 -25.46 -14.13
CA LEU A 98 3.59 -26.14 -12.96
C LEU A 98 3.15 -27.60 -12.80
N GLN A 99 2.07 -28.03 -13.45
CA GLN A 99 1.59 -29.42 -13.40
C GLN A 99 1.99 -30.24 -14.64
N LYS A 100 1.89 -29.65 -15.85
CA LYS A 100 2.07 -30.36 -17.14
C LYS A 100 3.41 -30.07 -17.82
N GLY A 101 4.13 -29.03 -17.38
CA GLY A 101 5.36 -28.56 -18.03
C GLY A 101 5.14 -27.98 -19.43
N SER A 102 6.25 -27.69 -20.11
CA SER A 102 6.27 -27.18 -21.49
C SER A 102 6.01 -28.26 -22.55
N THR A 103 6.10 -29.54 -22.17
CA THR A 103 5.98 -30.71 -23.05
C THR A 103 4.72 -31.55 -22.81
N GLY A 104 4.02 -31.37 -21.70
CA GLY A 104 2.74 -32.03 -21.40
C GLY A 104 2.86 -33.37 -20.64
N ASP A 105 4.07 -33.82 -20.39
CA ASP A 105 4.45 -35.05 -19.68
C ASP A 105 4.69 -34.86 -18.17
N GLY A 106 4.68 -33.61 -17.70
CA GLY A 106 4.93 -33.24 -16.31
C GLY A 106 5.82 -32.01 -16.22
N PHE A 107 5.83 -31.33 -15.08
CA PHE A 107 6.79 -30.24 -14.84
C PHE A 107 8.09 -30.80 -14.25
N HIS A 108 9.19 -30.66 -14.99
CA HIS A 108 10.52 -31.14 -14.59
C HIS A 108 11.48 -29.99 -14.21
N GLY A 109 10.98 -28.75 -14.11
CA GLY A 109 11.77 -27.59 -13.70
C GLY A 109 11.85 -27.40 -12.18
N ASP A 110 12.58 -26.37 -11.74
CA ASP A 110 12.63 -25.97 -10.33
C ASP A 110 11.42 -25.08 -10.00
N VAL A 111 10.45 -25.64 -9.26
CA VAL A 111 9.20 -24.98 -8.85
C VAL A 111 9.49 -23.68 -8.07
N TYR A 112 10.41 -23.75 -7.10
CA TYR A 112 10.82 -22.60 -6.31
C TYR A 112 11.41 -21.49 -7.18
N LEU A 113 12.32 -21.79 -8.10
CA LEU A 113 12.91 -20.78 -8.98
C LEU A 113 11.88 -20.18 -9.95
N THR A 114 11.03 -20.99 -10.58
CA THR A 114 9.96 -20.47 -11.46
C THR A 114 9.03 -19.53 -10.69
N VAL A 115 8.54 -19.93 -9.50
CA VAL A 115 7.66 -19.08 -8.67
C VAL A 115 8.38 -17.84 -8.14
N LYS A 116 9.67 -17.95 -7.76
CA LYS A 116 10.51 -16.82 -7.33
C LYS A 116 10.67 -15.79 -8.44
N LEU A 117 11.00 -16.22 -9.65
CA LEU A 117 11.20 -15.34 -10.81
C LEU A 117 9.89 -14.76 -11.34
N LEU A 118 8.74 -15.44 -11.19
CA LEU A 118 7.41 -14.84 -11.42
C LEU A 118 7.07 -13.72 -10.42
N LEU A 119 7.78 -13.62 -9.29
CA LEU A 119 7.47 -12.71 -8.18
C LEU A 119 8.60 -11.70 -7.84
N PRO A 120 9.24 -11.03 -8.82
CA PRO A 120 10.40 -10.17 -8.57
C PRO A 120 10.02 -8.87 -7.84
N GLY A 121 8.73 -8.50 -7.87
CA GLY A 121 8.14 -7.41 -7.09
C GLY A 121 7.82 -7.76 -5.65
N VAL A 122 7.93 -9.04 -5.25
CA VAL A 122 7.58 -9.55 -3.92
C VAL A 122 8.83 -10.06 -3.20
N ILE A 123 9.65 -10.85 -3.90
CA ILE A 123 10.97 -11.34 -3.47
C ILE A 123 12.01 -10.39 -4.08
N LYS A 124 12.23 -9.24 -3.42
CA LYS A 124 13.10 -8.17 -3.94
C LYS A 124 14.54 -8.33 -3.49
N SER A 125 15.43 -8.61 -4.43
CA SER A 125 16.86 -8.23 -4.33
C SER A 125 17.02 -6.72 -4.55
N VAL A 126 18.17 -6.14 -4.20
CA VAL A 126 18.49 -4.74 -4.53
C VAL A 126 19.69 -4.72 -5.47
N TYR A 127 19.50 -4.22 -6.69
CA TYR A 127 20.54 -4.19 -7.73
C TYR A 127 21.24 -2.82 -7.87
N ASN A 128 20.80 -1.81 -7.12
CA ASN A 128 21.29 -0.41 -7.20
C ASN A 128 21.16 0.26 -8.59
N LEU A 129 20.40 -0.33 -9.51
CA LEU A 129 20.15 0.18 -10.85
C LEU A 129 18.79 0.88 -10.96
N ASN A 130 18.76 2.01 -11.66
CA ASN A 130 17.54 2.74 -12.05
C ASN A 130 17.52 2.95 -13.56
N ASP A 131 16.41 3.46 -14.11
CA ASP A 131 16.22 3.55 -15.58
C ASP A 131 17.33 4.33 -16.29
N LYS A 132 17.80 5.43 -15.68
CA LYS A 132 18.90 6.25 -16.21
C LYS A 132 20.24 5.50 -16.17
N GLN A 133 20.51 4.76 -15.11
CA GLN A 133 21.73 3.97 -14.99
C GLN A 133 21.71 2.79 -15.97
N ILE A 134 20.58 2.09 -16.11
CA ILE A 134 20.42 1.01 -17.10
C ILE A 134 20.67 1.56 -18.51
N VAL A 135 20.05 2.68 -18.89
CA VAL A 135 20.32 3.34 -20.19
C VAL A 135 21.79 3.72 -20.36
N LYS A 136 22.43 4.33 -19.35
CA LYS A 136 23.85 4.74 -19.39
C LYS A 136 24.82 3.56 -19.54
N LEU A 137 24.55 2.43 -18.89
CA LEU A 137 25.40 1.25 -18.99
C LEU A 137 25.22 0.57 -20.36
N PHE A 138 23.98 0.40 -20.82
CA PHE A 138 23.72 -0.21 -22.13
C PHE A 138 24.10 0.67 -23.32
N SER A 139 24.04 2.00 -23.22
CA SER A 139 24.52 2.87 -24.30
C SER A 139 26.02 2.69 -24.55
N ARG A 140 26.81 2.41 -23.51
CA ARG A 140 28.23 2.05 -23.62
C ARG A 140 28.42 0.66 -24.23
N ILE A 141 27.66 -0.35 -23.77
CA ILE A 141 27.74 -1.74 -24.28
C ILE A 141 27.34 -1.81 -25.77
N PHE A 142 26.26 -1.14 -26.15
CA PHE A 142 25.76 -1.13 -27.53
C PHE A 142 26.48 -0.12 -28.45
N ASN A 143 27.37 0.70 -27.89
CA ASN A 143 28.08 1.80 -28.54
C ASN A 143 27.12 2.75 -29.31
N CYS A 144 26.09 3.24 -28.63
CA CYS A 144 25.06 4.11 -29.18
C CYS A 144 24.86 5.39 -28.35
N ASN A 145 24.16 6.38 -28.90
CA ASN A 145 23.94 7.66 -28.22
C ASN A 145 22.96 7.49 -27.03
N PRO A 146 23.34 7.82 -25.78
CA PRO A 146 22.44 7.74 -24.63
C PRO A 146 21.23 8.67 -24.73
N ASP A 147 21.32 9.79 -25.47
CA ASP A 147 20.20 10.73 -25.64
C ASP A 147 19.06 10.12 -26.47
N ASP A 148 19.37 9.24 -27.41
CA ASP A 148 18.36 8.55 -28.24
C ASP A 148 17.58 7.54 -27.39
N MET A 149 18.29 6.79 -26.54
CA MET A 149 17.68 5.90 -25.55
C MET A 149 16.88 6.67 -24.50
N ALA A 150 17.35 7.85 -24.09
CA ALA A 150 16.62 8.71 -23.15
C ALA A 150 15.32 9.27 -23.74
N ARG A 151 15.28 9.55 -25.05
CA ARG A 151 14.07 9.94 -25.79
C ARG A 151 13.07 8.78 -25.90
N ASP A 152 13.54 7.56 -26.20
CA ASP A 152 12.67 6.39 -26.25
C ASP A 152 12.10 6.01 -24.86
N LEU A 153 12.90 6.18 -23.80
CA LEU A 153 12.48 5.95 -22.42
C LEU A 153 11.30 6.83 -21.96
N GLU A 154 10.98 7.93 -22.67
CA GLU A 154 9.75 8.72 -22.44
C GLU A 154 8.47 7.86 -22.56
N GLN A 155 8.51 6.76 -23.33
CA GLN A 155 7.43 5.77 -23.42
C GLN A 155 7.25 4.93 -22.14
N GLY A 156 8.12 5.06 -21.14
CA GLY A 156 7.94 4.49 -19.81
C GLY A 156 8.25 2.99 -19.67
N ASP A 157 8.99 2.39 -20.61
CA ASP A 157 9.49 1.00 -20.51
C ASP A 157 10.97 0.86 -20.89
N VAL A 158 11.87 0.96 -19.91
CA VAL A 158 13.30 0.70 -20.12
C VAL A 158 13.58 -0.71 -20.68
N SER A 159 12.74 -1.71 -20.40
CA SER A 159 12.94 -3.06 -20.96
C SER A 159 12.63 -3.14 -22.45
N GLU A 160 11.76 -2.25 -22.96
CA GLU A 160 11.49 -2.11 -24.38
C GLU A 160 12.58 -1.30 -25.06
N THR A 161 12.99 -0.17 -24.46
CA THR A 161 14.13 0.63 -24.93
C THR A 161 15.40 -0.22 -25.08
N ILE A 162 15.76 -1.03 -24.07
CA ILE A 162 16.91 -1.93 -24.20
C ILE A 162 16.71 -2.96 -25.33
N ARG A 163 15.50 -3.51 -25.53
CA ARG A 163 15.24 -4.45 -26.65
C ARG A 163 15.49 -3.79 -28.01
N VAL A 164 14.91 -2.61 -28.23
CA VAL A 164 14.96 -1.89 -29.51
C VAL A 164 16.42 -1.52 -29.87
N PHE A 165 17.18 -0.97 -28.92
CA PHE A 165 18.57 -0.58 -29.17
C PHE A 165 19.52 -1.79 -29.26
N PHE A 166 19.22 -2.91 -28.60
CA PHE A 166 19.97 -4.16 -28.74
C PHE A 166 19.80 -4.77 -30.14
N GLU A 167 18.58 -4.78 -30.69
CA GLU A 167 18.31 -5.24 -32.07
C GLU A 167 19.00 -4.35 -33.13
N GLN A 168 19.25 -3.08 -32.81
CA GLN A 168 19.95 -2.13 -33.69
C GLN A 168 21.48 -2.17 -33.56
N SER A 169 22.04 -2.75 -32.49
CA SER A 169 23.48 -2.70 -32.25
C SER A 169 24.24 -3.66 -33.18
N LYS A 170 25.05 -3.09 -34.07
CA LYS A 170 25.95 -3.85 -34.97
C LYS A 170 27.22 -4.34 -34.27
N SER A 171 27.67 -3.61 -33.25
CA SER A 171 28.87 -3.95 -32.46
C SER A 171 28.59 -5.00 -31.38
N PHE A 172 27.35 -5.12 -30.94
CA PHE A 172 26.92 -6.07 -29.91
C PHE A 172 25.60 -6.74 -30.32
N PRO A 173 25.62 -7.65 -31.31
CA PRO A 173 24.42 -8.25 -31.87
C PRO A 173 23.77 -9.27 -30.90
N PRO A 174 22.44 -9.44 -30.93
CA PRO A 174 21.76 -10.46 -30.13
C PRO A 174 22.14 -11.90 -30.49
N ALA A 175 22.12 -12.79 -29.50
CA ALA A 175 22.35 -14.22 -29.71
C ALA A 175 21.25 -14.84 -30.58
N ALA A 176 21.63 -15.77 -31.47
CA ALA A 176 20.71 -16.37 -32.45
C ALA A 176 19.67 -17.33 -31.83
N LYS A 177 19.92 -17.87 -30.64
CA LYS A 177 19.02 -18.79 -29.93
C LYS A 177 19.03 -18.49 -28.43
N SER A 178 17.85 -18.58 -27.82
CA SER A 178 17.67 -18.49 -26.37
C SER A 178 18.10 -19.82 -25.73
N LEU A 179 19.25 -19.82 -25.07
CA LEU A 179 19.87 -21.01 -24.45
C LEU A 179 20.10 -20.86 -22.94
N LEU A 180 19.79 -19.68 -22.35
CA LEU A 180 19.93 -19.44 -20.92
C LEU A 180 18.90 -20.25 -20.12
N THR A 181 19.35 -20.80 -18.99
CA THR A 181 18.49 -21.41 -17.97
C THR A 181 18.05 -20.40 -16.91
N ILE A 182 16.95 -20.68 -16.22
CA ILE A 182 16.46 -19.85 -15.10
C ILE A 182 17.43 -19.88 -13.90
N GLN A 183 18.20 -20.95 -13.75
CA GLN A 183 19.26 -21.10 -12.76
C GLN A 183 20.39 -20.11 -13.01
N GLU A 184 20.91 -20.02 -14.24
CA GLU A 184 21.93 -19.04 -14.62
C GLU A 184 21.44 -17.60 -14.47
N VAL A 185 20.16 -17.34 -14.76
CA VAL A 185 19.55 -16.02 -14.56
C VAL A 185 19.45 -15.68 -13.07
N ASP A 186 19.06 -16.62 -12.20
CA ASP A 186 19.01 -16.38 -10.76
C ASP A 186 20.40 -16.17 -10.15
N GLU A 187 21.41 -16.92 -10.61
CA GLU A 187 22.81 -16.74 -10.20
C GLU A 187 23.37 -15.39 -10.66
N PHE A 188 23.11 -14.99 -11.91
CA PHE A 188 23.44 -13.66 -12.42
C PHE A 188 22.78 -12.55 -11.59
N LEU A 189 21.48 -12.66 -11.28
CA LEU A 189 20.79 -11.67 -10.46
C LEU A 189 21.36 -11.62 -9.03
N LEU A 190 21.70 -12.77 -8.45
CA LEU A 190 22.36 -12.86 -7.14
C LEU A 190 23.74 -12.21 -7.16
N GLN A 191 24.55 -12.41 -8.21
CA GLN A 191 25.82 -11.73 -8.39
C GLN A 191 25.63 -10.22 -8.54
N LEU A 192 24.76 -9.78 -9.44
CA LEU A 192 24.46 -8.37 -9.70
C LEU A 192 24.01 -7.62 -8.44
N SER A 193 23.24 -8.29 -7.56
CA SER A 193 22.77 -7.70 -6.28
C SER A 193 23.89 -7.38 -5.28
N LYS A 194 25.09 -7.94 -5.47
CA LYS A 194 26.28 -7.68 -4.65
C LYS A 194 27.14 -6.54 -5.22
N LEU A 195 26.93 -6.15 -6.48
CA LEU A 195 27.75 -5.15 -7.18
C LEU A 195 27.24 -3.73 -6.94
N THR A 196 28.17 -2.80 -6.70
CA THR A 196 27.86 -1.39 -6.43
C THR A 196 28.62 -0.40 -7.31
N LYS A 197 29.67 -0.83 -8.03
CA LYS A 197 30.41 0.05 -8.95
C LYS A 197 29.85 -0.05 -10.37
N GLU A 198 29.80 1.07 -11.08
CA GLU A 198 29.25 1.12 -12.44
C GLU A 198 29.98 0.17 -13.41
N ASP A 199 31.31 0.09 -13.34
CA ASP A 199 32.10 -0.73 -14.28
C ASP A 199 31.92 -2.24 -14.04
N GLU A 200 31.83 -2.66 -12.77
CA GLU A 200 31.52 -4.05 -12.40
C GLU A 200 30.11 -4.44 -12.85
N GLN A 201 29.14 -3.54 -12.68
CA GLN A 201 27.77 -3.72 -13.15
C GLN A 201 27.70 -3.76 -14.69
N GLN A 202 28.48 -2.92 -15.37
CA GLN A 202 28.57 -2.91 -16.83
C GLN A 202 29.09 -4.24 -17.36
N GLN A 203 30.18 -4.76 -16.78
CA GLN A 203 30.75 -6.05 -17.18
C GLN A 203 29.74 -7.19 -16.98
N ALA A 204 29.13 -7.29 -15.79
CA ALA A 204 28.14 -8.34 -15.52
C ALA A 204 26.92 -8.26 -16.47
N LEU A 205 26.45 -7.05 -16.80
CA LEU A 205 25.37 -6.84 -17.77
C LEU A 205 25.78 -7.23 -19.19
N GLN A 206 27.03 -6.93 -19.59
CA GLN A 206 27.59 -7.30 -20.88
C GLN A 206 27.75 -8.83 -21.01
N ASP A 207 28.26 -9.49 -19.97
CA ASP A 207 28.46 -10.94 -19.92
C ASP A 207 27.14 -11.69 -20.17
N ILE A 208 26.07 -11.34 -19.42
CA ILE A 208 24.77 -11.99 -19.62
C ILE A 208 24.12 -11.60 -20.95
N ALA A 209 24.22 -10.33 -21.36
CA ALA A 209 23.59 -9.84 -22.59
C ALA A 209 24.18 -10.48 -23.85
N SER A 210 25.48 -10.85 -23.84
CA SER A 210 26.13 -11.55 -24.96
C SER A 210 25.52 -12.92 -25.27
N ARG A 211 24.82 -13.51 -24.29
CA ARG A 211 24.15 -14.81 -24.37
C ARG A 211 22.63 -14.70 -24.61
N CYS A 212 22.11 -13.48 -24.74
CA CYS A 212 20.67 -13.20 -24.81
C CYS A 212 20.19 -13.00 -26.25
N THR A 213 19.03 -13.57 -26.60
CA THR A 213 18.18 -12.97 -27.64
C THR A 213 17.64 -11.62 -27.12
N ALA A 214 17.18 -10.73 -28.00
CA ALA A 214 16.60 -9.45 -27.59
C ALA A 214 15.42 -9.61 -26.59
N ASN A 215 14.64 -10.69 -26.76
CA ASN A 215 13.54 -11.05 -25.87
C ASN A 215 13.99 -11.66 -24.52
N ASP A 216 15.16 -12.30 -24.45
CA ASP A 216 15.77 -12.73 -23.19
C ASP A 216 16.21 -11.50 -22.39
N LEU A 217 16.93 -10.57 -23.02
CA LEU A 217 17.43 -9.38 -22.35
C LEU A 217 16.27 -8.51 -21.82
N LYS A 218 15.22 -8.29 -22.62
CA LYS A 218 13.98 -7.61 -22.17
C LYS A 218 13.39 -8.26 -20.91
N CYS A 219 13.35 -9.59 -20.84
CA CYS A 219 12.86 -10.32 -19.67
C CYS A 219 13.76 -10.12 -18.44
N ILE A 220 15.09 -10.19 -18.61
CA ILE A 220 16.07 -9.96 -17.55
C ILE A 220 16.02 -8.52 -17.01
N ILE A 221 15.88 -7.51 -17.89
CA ILE A 221 15.70 -6.11 -17.46
C ILE A 221 14.40 -5.95 -16.65
N ARG A 222 13.32 -6.66 -16.99
CA ARG A 222 12.08 -6.68 -16.18
C ARG A 222 12.25 -7.31 -14.80
N LEU A 223 13.05 -8.38 -14.70
CA LEU A 223 13.43 -8.99 -13.42
C LEU A 223 14.27 -8.01 -12.56
N ILE A 224 15.24 -7.32 -13.17
CA ILE A 224 16.05 -6.26 -12.52
C ILE A 224 15.14 -5.10 -12.06
N LYS A 225 14.14 -4.74 -12.87
CA LYS A 225 13.17 -3.67 -12.56
C LYS A 225 12.08 -4.05 -11.55
N HIS A 226 12.04 -5.31 -11.10
CA HIS A 226 11.04 -5.86 -10.19
C HIS A 226 9.60 -5.89 -10.74
N ASP A 227 9.43 -5.83 -12.07
CA ASP A 227 8.12 -5.80 -12.73
C ASP A 227 8.16 -6.51 -14.10
N LEU A 228 7.49 -7.67 -14.18
CA LEU A 228 7.32 -8.43 -15.42
C LEU A 228 6.27 -7.84 -16.37
N LYS A 229 5.49 -6.84 -15.91
CA LYS A 229 4.35 -6.22 -16.62
C LYS A 229 3.24 -7.19 -17.04
N MET A 230 3.09 -8.29 -16.29
CA MET A 230 2.09 -9.32 -16.57
C MET A 230 0.77 -9.16 -15.79
N ASN A 231 0.61 -8.07 -15.02
CA ASN A 231 -0.56 -7.82 -14.16
C ASN A 231 -0.96 -9.07 -13.33
N SER A 232 0.05 -9.72 -12.75
CA SER A 232 -0.07 -10.87 -11.85
C SER A 232 0.93 -10.69 -10.71
N GLY A 233 0.57 -11.11 -9.51
CA GLY A 233 1.36 -10.89 -8.29
C GLY A 233 1.17 -12.01 -7.29
N ALA A 234 1.68 -11.82 -6.07
CA ALA A 234 1.76 -12.88 -5.04
C ALA A 234 0.51 -13.76 -4.93
N LYS A 235 -0.70 -13.18 -4.96
CA LYS A 235 -1.95 -13.94 -4.92
C LYS A 235 -2.04 -14.93 -6.08
N HIS A 236 -2.21 -14.45 -7.31
CA HIS A 236 -2.50 -15.30 -8.47
C HIS A 236 -1.37 -16.29 -8.81
N VAL A 237 -0.12 -15.99 -8.45
CA VAL A 237 1.00 -16.93 -8.64
C VAL A 237 1.03 -18.01 -7.55
N LEU A 238 0.67 -17.69 -6.30
CA LEU A 238 0.65 -18.67 -5.20
C LEU A 238 -0.64 -19.48 -5.17
N ASP A 239 -1.78 -18.90 -5.52
CA ASP A 239 -3.06 -19.62 -5.71
C ASP A 239 -2.92 -20.74 -6.79
N ALA A 240 -1.97 -20.59 -7.72
CA ALA A 240 -1.63 -21.59 -8.74
C ALA A 240 -0.69 -22.71 -8.24
N LEU A 241 -0.07 -22.53 -7.06
CA LEU A 241 0.78 -23.51 -6.40
C LEU A 241 -0.03 -24.37 -5.41
N ASP A 242 -0.80 -23.72 -4.53
CA ASP A 242 -1.77 -24.36 -3.63
C ASP A 242 -2.82 -23.33 -3.17
N PRO A 243 -4.11 -23.69 -3.00
CA PRO A 243 -5.17 -22.74 -2.61
C PRO A 243 -4.91 -21.95 -1.32
N ASN A 244 -4.10 -22.47 -0.40
CA ASN A 244 -3.70 -21.82 0.84
C ASN A 244 -2.30 -21.19 0.79
N ALA A 245 -1.51 -21.38 -0.28
CA ALA A 245 -0.13 -20.87 -0.37
C ALA A 245 -0.06 -19.34 -0.23
N TYR A 246 -1.04 -18.59 -0.74
CA TYR A 246 -1.08 -17.13 -0.54
C TYR A 246 -1.31 -16.75 0.93
N GLU A 247 -2.22 -17.43 1.64
CA GLU A 247 -2.48 -17.17 3.07
C GLU A 247 -1.28 -17.59 3.93
N ALA A 248 -0.69 -18.76 3.68
CA ALA A 248 0.54 -19.22 4.33
C ALA A 248 1.71 -18.25 4.09
N PHE A 249 1.89 -17.77 2.86
CA PHE A 249 2.91 -16.77 2.53
C PHE A 249 2.66 -15.41 3.19
N LYS A 250 1.41 -15.01 3.44
CA LYS A 250 1.15 -13.81 4.25
C LYS A 250 1.46 -14.04 5.74
N ALA A 251 1.28 -15.26 6.24
CA ALA A 251 1.58 -15.60 7.63
C ALA A 251 3.10 -15.70 7.93
N SER A 252 3.92 -16.24 7.02
CA SER A 252 5.36 -16.44 7.28
C SER A 252 6.33 -15.74 6.31
N ARG A 253 5.84 -15.13 5.22
CA ARG A 253 6.60 -14.47 4.12
C ARG A 253 7.89 -15.18 3.66
N ASN A 254 7.92 -16.50 3.77
CA ASN A 254 9.01 -17.34 3.28
C ASN A 254 8.53 -18.17 2.10
N LEU A 255 8.90 -17.75 0.89
CA LEU A 255 8.51 -18.47 -0.33
C LEU A 255 9.13 -19.88 -0.38
N GLN A 256 10.36 -20.04 0.13
CA GLN A 256 11.04 -21.33 0.12
C GLN A 256 10.33 -22.33 1.06
N ASP A 257 10.01 -21.90 2.29
CA ASP A 257 9.23 -22.72 3.24
C ASP A 257 7.87 -23.13 2.66
N VAL A 258 7.13 -22.19 2.07
CA VAL A 258 5.81 -22.47 1.46
C VAL A 258 5.95 -23.51 0.34
N VAL A 259 6.90 -23.33 -0.59
CA VAL A 259 7.13 -24.30 -1.68
C VAL A 259 7.57 -25.66 -1.13
N GLU A 260 8.52 -25.71 -0.19
CA GLU A 260 8.96 -26.97 0.41
C GLU A 260 7.84 -27.70 1.18
N ARG A 261 6.85 -26.98 1.73
CA ARG A 261 5.71 -27.56 2.43
C ARG A 261 4.65 -28.08 1.45
N VAL A 262 4.37 -27.36 0.36
CA VAL A 262 3.52 -27.87 -0.73
C VAL A 262 4.11 -29.14 -1.33
N LEU A 263 5.40 -29.12 -1.71
CA LEU A 263 6.10 -30.28 -2.28
C LEU A 263 6.14 -31.51 -1.34
N ARG A 264 6.15 -31.30 -0.01
CA ARG A 264 6.02 -32.38 0.99
C ARG A 264 4.61 -32.95 1.03
N ASN A 265 3.59 -32.10 1.08
CA ASN A 265 2.20 -32.54 1.09
C ASN A 265 1.88 -33.37 -0.18
N GLU A 266 2.37 -32.95 -1.35
CA GLU A 266 2.26 -33.73 -2.60
C GLU A 266 2.90 -35.11 -2.50
N GLN A 267 4.15 -35.21 -2.02
CA GLN A 267 4.85 -36.48 -1.83
C GLN A 267 4.18 -37.41 -0.81
N GLU A 268 3.43 -36.87 0.16
CA GLU A 268 2.64 -37.67 1.10
C GLU A 268 1.33 -38.15 0.46
N VAL A 269 0.67 -37.32 -0.35
CA VAL A 269 -0.54 -37.70 -1.12
C VAL A 269 -0.25 -38.79 -2.16
N GLU A 270 0.93 -38.75 -2.81
CA GLU A 270 1.40 -39.81 -3.72
C GLU A 270 1.58 -41.16 -3.00
N LYS A 271 1.93 -41.14 -1.71
CA LYS A 271 2.15 -42.35 -0.88
C LYS A 271 0.89 -42.87 -0.22
N GLU A 272 -0.03 -41.98 0.19
CA GLU A 272 -1.32 -42.32 0.80
C GLU A 272 -2.50 -41.70 0.02
N PRO A 273 -2.93 -42.32 -1.11
CA PRO A 273 -4.02 -41.81 -1.92
C PRO A 273 -5.33 -41.71 -1.13
N GLY A 274 -5.74 -40.48 -0.80
CA GLY A 274 -7.00 -40.18 -0.10
C GLY A 274 -6.90 -39.10 0.99
N GLN A 275 -5.73 -38.89 1.58
CA GLN A 275 -5.53 -37.80 2.55
C GLN A 275 -5.21 -36.47 1.85
N ARG A 276 -6.21 -35.62 1.60
CA ARG A 276 -5.95 -34.21 1.26
C ARG A 276 -5.46 -33.42 2.48
N ARG A 277 -4.14 -33.28 2.64
CA ARG A 277 -3.52 -32.42 3.65
C ARG A 277 -3.48 -30.97 3.15
N ALA A 278 -4.42 -30.14 3.63
CA ALA A 278 -4.41 -28.71 3.36
C ALA A 278 -3.14 -28.06 3.93
N LEU A 279 -2.51 -27.15 3.18
CA LEU A 279 -1.37 -26.39 3.67
C LEU A 279 -1.79 -25.54 4.89
N SER A 280 -1.09 -25.72 6.01
CA SER A 280 -1.36 -24.99 7.25
C SER A 280 -0.97 -23.51 7.15
N VAL A 281 -1.74 -22.62 7.74
CA VAL A 281 -1.45 -21.19 7.78
C VAL A 281 -0.96 -20.84 9.19
N GLN A 282 0.36 -20.71 9.36
CA GLN A 282 0.99 -20.44 10.65
C GLN A 282 2.09 -19.39 10.50
N ALA A 283 2.21 -18.51 11.49
CA ALA A 283 3.31 -17.57 11.57
C ALA A 283 4.60 -18.29 11.97
N SER A 284 5.71 -17.99 11.29
CA SER A 284 7.03 -18.49 11.67
C SER A 284 7.79 -17.44 12.45
N LEU A 285 8.39 -17.83 13.57
CA LEU A 285 9.28 -16.95 14.33
C LEU A 285 10.45 -16.48 13.44
N MET A 286 11.04 -15.33 13.80
CA MET A 286 12.10 -14.62 13.06
C MET A 286 11.78 -14.21 11.62
N THR A 287 10.60 -14.55 11.07
CA THR A 287 10.26 -14.30 9.66
C THR A 287 9.00 -13.44 9.56
N PRO A 288 9.00 -12.33 8.78
CA PRO A 288 7.97 -11.30 8.90
C PRO A 288 6.56 -11.76 8.51
N VAL A 289 5.59 -11.41 9.35
CA VAL A 289 4.14 -11.59 9.09
C VAL A 289 3.62 -10.38 8.33
N GLN A 290 2.80 -10.55 7.28
CA GLN A 290 2.21 -9.40 6.59
C GLN A 290 1.33 -8.57 7.53
N PRO A 291 1.62 -7.26 7.73
CA PRO A 291 0.88 -6.44 8.68
C PRO A 291 -0.61 -6.37 8.32
N MET A 292 -1.48 -6.59 9.31
CA MET A 292 -2.91 -6.32 9.17
C MET A 292 -3.13 -4.83 8.87
N LEU A 293 -3.97 -4.52 7.88
CA LEU A 293 -4.11 -3.19 7.29
C LEU A 293 -5.45 -2.54 7.67
N ALA A 294 -5.49 -1.21 7.54
CA ALA A 294 -6.70 -0.41 7.72
C ALA A 294 -7.30 0.08 6.39
N GLU A 295 -8.62 -0.07 6.25
CA GLU A 295 -9.50 0.57 5.26
C GLU A 295 -9.71 2.05 5.63
N ALA A 296 -9.95 2.94 4.67
CA ALA A 296 -10.31 4.33 4.96
C ALA A 296 -11.78 4.43 5.35
N CYS A 297 -12.07 4.89 6.56
CA CYS A 297 -13.43 5.06 7.06
C CYS A 297 -13.90 6.50 6.82
N LYS A 298 -15.06 6.66 6.17
CA LYS A 298 -15.58 7.95 5.71
C LYS A 298 -16.65 8.57 6.62
N SER A 299 -17.29 7.77 7.47
CA SER A 299 -18.34 8.22 8.38
C SER A 299 -18.42 7.34 9.63
N ILE A 300 -19.14 7.81 10.65
CA ILE A 300 -19.34 7.09 11.92
C ILE A 300 -20.24 5.87 11.70
N GLU A 301 -21.30 6.02 10.90
CA GLU A 301 -22.27 4.98 10.56
C GLU A 301 -21.59 3.81 9.84
N TYR A 302 -20.61 4.12 8.97
CA TYR A 302 -19.79 3.08 8.32
C TYR A 302 -18.94 2.31 9.33
N ALA A 303 -18.35 3.00 10.32
CA ALA A 303 -17.57 2.35 11.38
C ALA A 303 -18.43 1.42 12.24
N MET A 304 -19.58 1.92 12.72
CA MET A 304 -20.52 1.15 13.53
C MET A 304 -21.03 -0.09 12.77
N LYS A 305 -21.37 0.07 11.48
CA LYS A 305 -21.79 -1.06 10.61
C LYS A 305 -20.69 -2.11 10.38
N LYS A 306 -19.42 -1.69 10.32
CA LYS A 306 -18.27 -2.58 10.10
C LYS A 306 -17.78 -3.27 11.38
N CYS A 307 -18.07 -2.72 12.56
CA CYS A 307 -17.70 -3.28 13.86
C CYS A 307 -18.96 -3.59 14.71
N PRO A 308 -19.80 -4.56 14.30
CA PRO A 308 -21.07 -4.84 14.96
C PRO A 308 -20.93 -5.38 16.40
N ASN A 309 -19.72 -5.80 16.81
CA ASN A 309 -19.44 -6.25 18.17
C ASN A 309 -19.00 -5.12 19.11
N GLY A 310 -19.08 -3.87 18.66
CA GLY A 310 -18.31 -2.76 19.21
C GLY A 310 -16.86 -2.78 18.73
N MET A 311 -16.11 -1.73 19.04
CA MET A 311 -14.74 -1.54 18.57
C MET A 311 -13.81 -1.10 19.68
N PHE A 312 -12.53 -1.42 19.52
CA PHE A 312 -11.46 -0.68 20.17
C PHE A 312 -11.02 0.47 19.26
N SER A 313 -11.03 1.67 19.81
CA SER A 313 -10.59 2.89 19.14
C SER A 313 -9.25 3.31 19.73
N GLU A 314 -8.22 3.33 18.90
CA GLU A 314 -6.84 3.66 19.26
C GLU A 314 -6.39 4.95 18.59
N ILE A 315 -5.55 5.73 19.26
CA ILE A 315 -4.91 6.89 18.64
C ILE A 315 -4.10 6.43 17.43
N LYS A 316 -4.31 7.07 16.29
CA LYS A 316 -3.45 6.85 15.13
C LYS A 316 -2.15 7.65 15.31
N TYR A 317 -1.11 6.95 15.73
CA TYR A 317 0.25 7.48 15.79
C TYR A 317 0.82 7.75 14.37
N ASP A 318 1.44 8.92 14.17
CA ASP A 318 2.14 9.31 12.91
C ASP A 318 3.65 8.95 13.03
N GLY A 319 3.91 7.65 13.19
CA GLY A 319 5.24 7.08 13.39
C GLY A 319 5.71 6.23 12.21
N GLU A 320 6.54 5.23 12.52
CA GLU A 320 6.87 4.14 11.60
C GLU A 320 6.44 2.80 12.20
N ARG A 321 5.55 2.06 11.53
CA ARG A 321 5.16 0.72 11.98
C ARG A 321 6.34 -0.24 12.00
N VAL A 322 6.57 -0.86 13.16
CA VAL A 322 7.59 -1.87 13.43
C VAL A 322 6.92 -3.13 13.95
N GLN A 323 7.16 -4.24 13.26
CA GLN A 323 6.88 -5.58 13.74
C GLN A 323 8.14 -6.11 14.41
N VAL A 324 8.06 -6.39 15.71
CA VAL A 324 9.18 -6.81 16.56
C VAL A 324 9.14 -8.32 16.69
N HIS A 325 10.21 -9.01 16.32
CA HIS A 325 10.39 -10.43 16.54
C HIS A 325 11.52 -10.64 17.56
N LYS A 326 11.30 -11.49 18.56
CA LYS A 326 12.31 -11.91 19.56
C LYS A 326 12.36 -13.43 19.66
N ASN A 327 13.57 -14.00 19.73
CA ASN A 327 13.81 -15.42 20.02
C ASN A 327 15.05 -15.54 20.91
N GLY A 328 14.85 -15.84 22.20
CA GLY A 328 15.91 -15.65 23.20
C GLY A 328 16.34 -14.18 23.20
N ASP A 329 17.63 -13.94 22.99
CA ASP A 329 18.24 -12.60 22.90
C ASP A 329 18.37 -12.08 21.45
N ASN A 330 17.90 -12.84 20.46
CA ASN A 330 17.93 -12.41 19.06
C ASN A 330 16.70 -11.57 18.73
N PHE A 331 16.92 -10.36 18.19
CA PHE A 331 15.87 -9.41 17.83
C PHE A 331 15.90 -9.03 16.35
N ASN A 332 14.77 -9.18 15.67
CA ASN A 332 14.55 -8.69 14.31
C ASN A 332 13.42 -7.65 14.30
N TYR A 333 13.62 -6.56 13.56
CA TYR A 333 12.68 -5.45 13.47
C TYR A 333 12.30 -5.23 12.00
N PHE A 334 11.04 -5.48 11.66
CA PHE A 334 10.54 -5.34 10.29
C PHE A 334 9.64 -4.11 10.16
N SER A 335 9.93 -3.26 9.18
CA SER A 335 9.08 -2.12 8.82
C SER A 335 7.74 -2.58 8.25
N ARG A 336 6.79 -1.65 8.07
CA ARG A 336 5.56 -1.87 7.28
C ARG A 336 5.79 -2.52 5.90
N SER A 337 6.94 -2.29 5.27
CA SER A 337 7.30 -2.86 3.96
C SER A 337 8.01 -4.22 4.06
N LEU A 338 8.15 -4.75 5.28
CA LEU A 338 8.82 -5.97 5.69
C LEU A 338 10.34 -5.99 5.39
N LYS A 339 10.90 -4.81 5.13
CA LYS A 339 12.34 -4.55 5.16
C LYS A 339 12.83 -4.37 6.60
N PRO A 340 14.07 -4.75 6.94
CA PRO A 340 14.69 -4.41 8.22
C PRO A 340 14.62 -2.92 8.53
N VAL A 341 14.32 -2.57 9.78
CA VAL A 341 14.32 -1.19 10.28
C VAL A 341 15.77 -0.74 10.53
N LEU A 342 16.07 0.53 10.27
CA LEU A 342 17.43 1.06 10.43
C LEU A 342 17.87 1.02 11.91
N PRO A 343 19.08 0.49 12.24
CA PRO A 343 19.49 0.24 13.63
C PRO A 343 19.37 1.43 14.59
N HIS A 344 19.66 2.66 14.13
CA HIS A 344 19.58 3.87 14.97
C HIS A 344 18.18 4.18 15.54
N LYS A 345 17.12 3.56 14.99
CA LYS A 345 15.74 3.66 15.47
C LYS A 345 15.38 2.57 16.47
N VAL A 346 16.01 1.40 16.41
CA VAL A 346 15.52 0.20 17.12
C VAL A 346 16.54 -0.51 18.01
N ALA A 347 17.84 -0.25 17.86
CA ALA A 347 18.90 -1.00 18.54
C ALA A 347 18.80 -0.97 20.07
N HIS A 348 18.26 0.11 20.65
CA HIS A 348 18.06 0.25 22.10
C HIS A 348 16.95 -0.65 22.66
N PHE A 349 15.98 -1.09 21.86
CA PHE A 349 14.83 -1.84 22.38
C PHE A 349 15.20 -3.25 22.84
N LYS A 350 16.33 -3.81 22.38
CA LYS A 350 16.86 -5.09 22.89
C LYS A 350 17.08 -5.07 24.40
N ASP A 351 17.38 -3.89 24.97
CA ASP A 351 17.69 -3.72 26.39
C ASP A 351 16.39 -3.57 27.22
N TYR A 352 15.32 -3.05 26.62
CA TYR A 352 14.04 -2.76 27.27
C TYR A 352 12.98 -3.84 27.07
N ILE A 353 12.93 -4.53 25.92
CA ILE A 353 11.91 -5.56 25.66
C ILE A 353 11.97 -6.71 26.69
N PRO A 354 13.14 -7.24 27.10
CA PRO A 354 13.22 -8.25 28.16
C PRO A 354 12.67 -7.75 29.50
N GLN A 355 12.86 -6.47 29.83
CA GLN A 355 12.33 -5.84 31.04
C GLN A 355 10.80 -5.66 30.97
N ALA A 356 10.29 -5.29 29.79
CA ALA A 356 8.86 -5.13 29.55
C ALA A 356 8.11 -6.48 29.48
N PHE A 357 8.79 -7.56 29.10
CA PHE A 357 8.22 -8.91 29.00
C PHE A 357 9.06 -9.96 29.75
N PRO A 358 9.07 -9.96 31.09
CA PRO A 358 9.98 -10.81 31.89
C PRO A 358 9.86 -12.32 31.65
N GLY A 359 8.69 -12.80 31.19
CA GLY A 359 8.43 -14.21 30.86
C GLY A 359 8.47 -14.56 29.36
N GLY A 360 8.77 -13.59 28.48
CA GLY A 360 8.65 -13.77 27.03
C GLY A 360 9.95 -14.22 26.35
N HIS A 361 10.14 -15.52 26.14
CA HIS A 361 11.33 -16.04 25.45
C HIS A 361 11.22 -15.89 23.93
N SER A 362 10.06 -16.18 23.35
CA SER A 362 9.76 -15.97 21.92
C SER A 362 8.50 -15.12 21.73
N MET A 363 8.52 -14.16 20.80
CA MET A 363 7.35 -13.30 20.54
C MET A 363 7.39 -12.62 19.17
N ILE A 364 6.19 -12.25 18.69
CA ILE A 364 5.98 -11.32 17.58
C ILE A 364 4.99 -10.24 18.05
N LEU A 365 5.45 -8.99 18.11
CA LEU A 365 4.65 -7.81 18.49
C LEU A 365 4.41 -6.90 17.28
N ASP A 366 3.28 -6.22 17.25
CA ASP A 366 2.96 -5.18 16.27
C ASP A 366 2.86 -3.83 16.99
N SER A 367 3.58 -2.83 16.47
CA SER A 367 3.84 -1.58 17.18
C SER A 367 4.13 -0.42 16.23
N GLU A 368 3.98 0.80 16.71
CA GLU A 368 4.45 2.00 16.01
C GLU A 368 5.64 2.58 16.78
N VAL A 369 6.75 2.86 16.08
CA VAL A 369 7.91 3.55 16.67
C VAL A 369 7.77 5.06 16.47
N LEU A 370 7.99 5.82 17.54
CA LEU A 370 7.94 7.29 17.58
C LEU A 370 9.13 7.87 18.34
N LEU A 371 9.39 9.15 18.13
CA LEU A 371 10.30 9.93 18.97
C LEU A 371 9.44 10.69 19.99
N ILE A 372 9.73 10.55 21.28
CA ILE A 372 9.03 11.22 22.38
C ILE A 372 10.00 12.21 23.04
N ASP A 373 9.51 13.42 23.34
CA ASP A 373 10.21 14.36 24.23
C ASP A 373 10.08 13.88 25.69
N ASN A 374 11.21 13.59 26.35
CA ASN A 374 11.23 13.09 27.72
C ASN A 374 10.66 14.08 28.74
N LYS A 375 10.72 15.40 28.48
CA LYS A 375 10.29 16.44 29.41
C LYS A 375 8.77 16.59 29.43
N THR A 376 8.13 16.44 28.27
CA THR A 376 6.66 16.60 28.14
C THR A 376 5.91 15.28 28.01
N GLY A 377 6.61 14.16 27.73
CA GLY A 377 6.01 12.87 27.44
C GLY A 377 5.26 12.82 26.10
N LYS A 378 5.32 13.88 25.28
CA LYS A 378 4.55 14.00 24.04
C LYS A 378 5.30 13.42 22.84
N PRO A 379 4.60 12.76 21.89
CA PRO A 379 5.19 12.34 20.63
C PRO A 379 5.55 13.56 19.77
N LEU A 380 6.70 13.49 19.10
CA LEU A 380 7.17 14.49 18.15
C LEU A 380 6.64 14.20 16.73
N PRO A 381 6.47 15.23 15.88
CA PRO A 381 5.91 15.06 14.53
C PRO A 381 6.67 14.09 13.62
N PHE A 382 5.99 13.57 12.60
CA PHE A 382 6.55 12.63 11.63
C PHE A 382 7.83 13.16 10.94
N GLY A 383 8.75 12.23 10.67
CA GLY A 383 10.07 12.55 10.12
C GLY A 383 11.10 13.03 11.17
N SER A 384 10.71 13.24 12.43
CA SER A 384 11.64 13.44 13.56
C SER A 384 12.61 12.26 13.76
N LEU A 385 12.17 11.04 13.41
CA LEU A 385 12.93 9.79 13.46
C LEU A 385 14.14 9.71 12.51
N GLY A 386 14.38 10.68 11.63
CA GLY A 386 15.57 10.72 10.79
C GLY A 386 16.83 11.05 11.60
N VAL A 387 17.97 10.40 11.30
CA VAL A 387 19.24 10.51 12.08
C VAL A 387 19.58 11.94 12.51
N HIS A 388 19.66 12.86 11.53
CA HIS A 388 20.03 14.26 11.78
C HIS A 388 18.97 15.03 12.58
N LYS A 389 17.69 14.64 12.50
CA LYS A 389 16.60 15.25 13.27
C LYS A 389 16.56 14.72 14.70
N LYS A 390 16.75 13.41 14.91
CA LYS A 390 16.93 12.83 16.25
C LYS A 390 18.06 13.52 17.01
N ALA A 391 19.21 13.76 16.36
CA ALA A 391 20.35 14.45 16.95
C ALA A 391 20.08 15.92 17.33
N ALA A 392 19.08 16.57 16.74
CA ALA A 392 18.68 17.94 17.09
C ALA A 392 17.81 18.02 18.36
N PHE A 393 17.21 16.91 18.79
CA PHE A 393 16.40 16.84 20.01
C PHE A 393 17.20 16.17 21.14
N GLN A 394 17.94 16.98 21.91
CA GLN A 394 18.81 16.49 22.99
C GLN A 394 18.08 15.65 24.05
N ASP A 395 16.83 15.99 24.36
CA ASP A 395 16.02 15.34 25.39
C ASP A 395 14.96 14.36 24.83
N ALA A 396 15.13 13.84 23.61
CA ALA A 396 14.14 12.95 23.00
C ALA A 396 14.59 11.49 22.87
N ASN A 397 13.70 10.57 23.24
CA ASN A 397 13.92 9.14 23.17
C ASN A 397 13.06 8.47 22.11
N VAL A 398 13.57 7.39 21.53
CA VAL A 398 12.73 6.52 20.70
C VAL A 398 11.91 5.62 21.61
N CYS A 399 10.61 5.53 21.33
CA CYS A 399 9.62 4.76 22.07
C CYS A 399 8.81 3.86 21.11
N LEU A 400 8.48 2.64 21.56
CA LEU A 400 7.53 1.75 20.90
C LEU A 400 6.16 1.84 21.58
N PHE A 401 5.13 2.15 20.81
CA PHE A 401 3.73 1.97 21.20
C PHE A 401 3.25 0.61 20.68
N VAL A 402 3.19 -0.37 21.57
CA VAL A 402 2.77 -1.74 21.25
C VAL A 402 1.24 -1.80 21.23
N PHE A 403 0.69 -2.21 20.09
CA PHE A 403 -0.76 -2.27 19.87
C PHE A 403 -1.29 -3.67 19.58
N ASP A 404 -0.44 -4.66 19.31
CA ASP A 404 -0.85 -6.04 19.09
C ASP A 404 0.23 -7.08 19.47
N CYS A 405 -0.21 -8.32 19.71
CA CYS A 405 0.63 -9.48 19.96
C CYS A 405 0.15 -10.64 19.06
N ILE A 406 1.03 -11.09 18.16
CA ILE A 406 0.75 -12.03 17.08
C ILE A 406 1.17 -13.45 17.45
N TYR A 407 2.21 -13.58 18.29
CA TYR A 407 2.82 -14.83 18.71
C TYR A 407 3.53 -14.61 20.05
N PHE A 408 3.46 -15.58 20.97
CA PHE A 408 4.14 -15.52 22.26
C PHE A 408 4.43 -16.93 22.80
N ASN A 409 5.64 -17.15 23.31
CA ASN A 409 6.13 -18.42 23.88
C ASN A 409 5.66 -19.65 23.09
N ASP A 410 5.99 -19.63 21.80
CA ASP A 410 5.73 -20.67 20.81
C ASP A 410 4.27 -21.02 20.52
N VAL A 411 3.36 -20.12 20.88
CA VAL A 411 1.94 -20.15 20.53
C VAL A 411 1.61 -18.97 19.61
N SER A 412 1.01 -19.24 18.45
CA SER A 412 0.41 -18.19 17.63
C SER A 412 -0.91 -17.72 18.24
N LEU A 413 -1.10 -16.41 18.26
CA LEU A 413 -2.32 -15.77 18.76
C LEU A 413 -3.21 -15.23 17.63
N MET A 414 -2.83 -15.42 16.35
CA MET A 414 -3.51 -14.79 15.21
C MET A 414 -5.01 -15.12 15.15
N ASP A 415 -5.37 -16.38 15.39
CA ASP A 415 -6.76 -16.84 15.36
C ASP A 415 -7.58 -16.42 16.60
N ARG A 416 -6.94 -15.80 17.61
CA ARG A 416 -7.64 -15.30 18.79
C ARG A 416 -8.26 -13.92 18.54
N PRO A 417 -9.47 -13.66 19.09
CA PRO A 417 -10.09 -12.35 19.09
C PRO A 417 -9.16 -11.24 19.63
N LEU A 418 -9.32 -10.02 19.12
CA LEU A 418 -8.53 -8.86 19.56
C LEU A 418 -8.69 -8.58 21.06
N CYS A 419 -9.87 -8.79 21.64
CA CYS A 419 -10.07 -8.68 23.08
C CYS A 419 -9.18 -9.64 23.89
N GLU A 420 -9.00 -10.87 23.44
CA GLU A 420 -8.09 -11.83 24.06
C GLU A 420 -6.62 -11.46 23.86
N ARG A 421 -6.22 -11.10 22.62
CA ARG A 421 -4.85 -10.66 22.32
C ARG A 421 -4.45 -9.42 23.11
N ARG A 422 -5.37 -8.45 23.25
CA ARG A 422 -5.10 -7.23 24.00
C ARG A 422 -5.09 -7.46 25.51
N LYS A 423 -5.98 -8.32 26.04
CA LYS A 423 -5.90 -8.78 27.43
C LYS A 423 -4.57 -9.49 27.69
N PHE A 424 -4.15 -10.40 26.80
CA PHE A 424 -2.87 -11.08 26.88
C PHE A 424 -1.69 -10.10 26.92
N LEU A 425 -1.73 -9.04 26.10
CA LEU A 425 -0.74 -7.95 26.15
C LEU A 425 -0.69 -7.27 27.52
N HIS A 426 -1.83 -6.89 28.10
CA HIS A 426 -1.89 -6.29 29.43
C HIS A 426 -1.48 -7.24 30.56
N ASP A 427 -1.76 -8.54 30.44
CA ASP A 427 -1.40 -9.55 31.45
C ASP A 427 0.10 -9.91 31.43
N ASN A 428 0.82 -9.64 30.33
CA ASN A 428 2.22 -10.09 30.12
C ASN A 428 3.23 -8.97 29.83
N MET A 429 2.79 -7.72 29.62
CA MET A 429 3.66 -6.57 29.38
C MET A 429 3.62 -5.57 30.53
N VAL A 430 4.78 -5.11 30.96
CA VAL A 430 4.97 -3.98 31.87
C VAL A 430 5.40 -2.75 31.04
N GLU A 431 4.73 -1.61 31.22
CA GLU A 431 5.16 -0.37 30.57
C GLU A 431 6.48 0.12 31.14
N ILE A 432 7.36 0.58 30.23
CA ILE A 432 8.59 1.29 30.57
C ILE A 432 8.43 2.72 30.03
N PRO A 433 8.21 3.71 30.91
CA PRO A 433 7.92 5.09 30.51
C PRO A 433 8.88 5.64 29.46
N ASN A 434 8.32 6.26 28.41
CA ASN A 434 9.04 6.82 27.27
C ASN A 434 9.91 5.81 26.48
N ARG A 435 9.72 4.49 26.66
CA ARG A 435 10.47 3.41 25.98
C ARG A 435 9.58 2.36 25.34
N ILE A 436 8.71 1.72 26.12
CA ILE A 436 7.77 0.68 25.67
C ILE A 436 6.45 0.94 26.37
N MET A 437 5.48 1.41 25.61
CA MET A 437 4.16 1.82 26.07
C MET A 437 3.09 0.98 25.37
N PHE A 438 1.92 0.81 25.98
CA PHE A 438 0.74 0.36 25.25
C PHE A 438 0.24 1.49 24.33
N SER A 439 -0.44 1.15 23.23
CA SER A 439 -1.26 2.14 22.53
C SER A 439 -2.40 2.64 23.43
N GLU A 440 -2.64 3.95 23.47
CA GLU A 440 -3.84 4.50 24.11
C GLU A 440 -5.06 4.01 23.33
N MET A 441 -5.94 3.32 24.04
CA MET A 441 -7.15 2.70 23.50
C MET A 441 -8.35 2.99 24.38
N LYS A 442 -9.53 3.07 23.77
CA LYS A 442 -10.81 3.06 24.48
C LYS A 442 -11.78 2.12 23.77
N GLN A 443 -12.57 1.38 24.55
CA GLN A 443 -13.65 0.57 24.01
C GLN A 443 -14.84 1.48 23.70
N VAL A 444 -15.38 1.35 22.48
CA VAL A 444 -16.46 2.15 21.94
C VAL A 444 -17.61 1.21 21.56
N THR A 445 -18.81 1.50 22.06
CA THR A 445 -20.02 0.72 21.79
C THR A 445 -21.16 1.55 21.19
N LYS A 446 -21.06 2.89 21.25
CA LYS A 446 -22.06 3.82 20.71
C LYS A 446 -21.42 4.80 19.72
N ALA A 447 -22.24 5.29 18.80
CA ALA A 447 -21.82 6.29 17.81
C ALA A 447 -21.41 7.64 18.44
N SER A 448 -22.07 8.05 19.53
CA SER A 448 -21.73 9.24 20.33
C SER A 448 -20.28 9.21 20.80
N ASP A 449 -19.86 8.10 21.42
CA ASP A 449 -18.56 7.96 22.05
C ASP A 449 -17.44 7.97 20.99
N LEU A 450 -17.75 7.52 19.76
CA LEU A 450 -16.86 7.64 18.61
C LEU A 450 -16.74 9.08 18.12
N ALA A 451 -17.85 9.81 18.04
CA ALA A 451 -17.86 11.23 17.64
C ALA A 451 -17.01 12.07 18.61
N ASP A 452 -17.21 11.91 19.92
CA ASP A 452 -16.44 12.60 20.96
C ASP A 452 -14.94 12.30 20.87
N MET A 453 -14.57 11.06 20.56
CA MET A 453 -13.17 10.68 20.42
C MET A 453 -12.53 11.21 19.14
N ILE A 454 -13.26 11.24 18.03
CA ILE A 454 -12.83 11.91 16.79
C ILE A 454 -12.60 13.40 17.06
N ASN A 455 -13.55 14.07 17.74
CA ASN A 455 -13.46 15.48 18.10
C ASN A 455 -12.27 15.78 19.02
N ARG A 456 -12.02 14.93 20.03
CA ARG A 456 -10.83 15.03 20.90
C ARG A 456 -9.54 14.93 20.10
N VAL A 457 -9.41 13.90 19.27
CA VAL A 457 -8.18 13.63 18.48
C VAL A 457 -7.89 14.74 17.48
N ILE A 458 -8.92 15.27 16.80
CA ILE A 458 -8.77 16.43 15.92
C ILE A 458 -8.32 17.65 16.73
N ARG A 459 -8.96 17.94 17.87
CA ARG A 459 -8.62 19.09 18.74
C ARG A 459 -7.19 19.02 19.31
N GLU A 460 -6.72 17.81 19.62
CA GLU A 460 -5.34 17.56 20.08
C GLU A 460 -4.29 17.59 18.93
N GLY A 461 -4.71 17.80 17.67
CA GLY A 461 -3.83 17.85 16.51
C GLY A 461 -3.24 16.49 16.11
N LEU A 462 -3.86 15.39 16.53
CA LEU A 462 -3.42 14.02 16.27
C LEU A 462 -3.89 13.54 14.88
N GLU A 463 -3.16 12.59 14.28
CA GLU A 463 -3.38 12.19 12.87
C GLU A 463 -4.74 11.54 12.60
N GLY A 464 -5.41 11.02 13.64
CA GLY A 464 -6.70 10.35 13.54
C GLY A 464 -6.84 9.17 14.51
N LEU A 465 -7.72 8.23 14.16
CA LEU A 465 -8.00 7.01 14.93
C LEU A 465 -7.81 5.76 14.08
N VAL A 466 -7.46 4.65 14.74
CA VAL A 466 -7.56 3.29 14.20
C VAL A 466 -8.64 2.55 14.97
N LEU A 467 -9.68 2.10 14.27
CA LEU A 467 -10.80 1.36 14.85
C LEU A 467 -10.67 -0.12 14.49
N LYS A 468 -10.84 -1.00 15.47
CA LYS A 468 -10.67 -2.45 15.34
C LYS A 468 -11.88 -3.15 15.97
N ASP A 469 -12.56 -4.05 15.26
CA ASP A 469 -13.67 -4.83 15.85
C ASP A 469 -13.15 -5.68 17.02
N VAL A 470 -13.89 -5.69 18.14
CA VAL A 470 -13.49 -6.34 19.40
C VAL A 470 -13.25 -7.85 19.23
N LYS A 471 -13.99 -8.50 18.33
CA LYS A 471 -13.88 -9.95 18.05
C LYS A 471 -13.00 -10.27 16.84
N GLY A 472 -12.44 -9.27 16.16
CA GLY A 472 -11.59 -9.48 14.99
C GLY A 472 -10.32 -10.29 15.32
N THR A 473 -10.03 -11.31 14.51
CA THR A 473 -8.76 -12.04 14.52
C THR A 473 -7.65 -11.19 13.87
N TYR A 474 -6.39 -11.61 13.99
CA TYR A 474 -5.29 -10.99 13.24
C TYR A 474 -5.23 -11.63 11.85
N GLU A 475 -5.54 -10.87 10.81
CA GLU A 475 -5.58 -11.38 9.44
C GLU A 475 -4.47 -10.76 8.58
N PRO A 476 -3.34 -11.47 8.38
CA PRO A 476 -2.18 -10.93 7.70
C PRO A 476 -2.51 -10.35 6.31
N GLY A 477 -2.10 -9.09 6.09
CA GLY A 477 -2.29 -8.34 4.84
C GLY A 477 -3.73 -7.95 4.48
N LYS A 478 -4.76 -8.36 5.22
CA LYS A 478 -6.16 -7.97 4.96
C LYS A 478 -6.46 -6.57 5.50
N ARG A 479 -7.46 -5.89 4.94
CA ARG A 479 -7.85 -4.50 5.27
C ARG A 479 -9.12 -4.45 6.12
N HIS A 480 -9.11 -5.10 7.28
CA HIS A 480 -10.31 -5.22 8.15
C HIS A 480 -10.33 -4.26 9.34
N TRP A 481 -9.20 -3.64 9.70
CA TRP A 481 -9.23 -2.46 10.57
C TRP A 481 -9.75 -1.25 9.78
N LEU A 482 -10.17 -0.22 10.49
CA LEU A 482 -10.57 1.06 9.93
C LEU A 482 -9.60 2.14 10.38
N LYS A 483 -9.37 3.14 9.54
CA LYS A 483 -8.70 4.39 9.93
C LYS A 483 -9.61 5.57 9.65
N VAL A 484 -9.85 6.38 10.68
CA VAL A 484 -10.56 7.66 10.58
C VAL A 484 -9.52 8.77 10.59
N LYS A 485 -9.72 9.77 9.74
CA LYS A 485 -8.90 10.98 9.65
C LYS A 485 -9.76 12.18 9.28
N LYS A 486 -9.28 13.39 9.61
CA LYS A 486 -9.88 14.66 9.18
C LYS A 486 -10.18 14.68 7.66
N ASP A 487 -9.23 14.20 6.83
CA ASP A 487 -9.35 14.21 5.36
C ASP A 487 -10.33 13.18 4.76
N TYR A 488 -10.92 12.29 5.57
CA TYR A 488 -11.89 11.28 5.08
C TYR A 488 -13.34 11.56 5.48
N LEU A 489 -13.56 12.39 6.50
CA LEU A 489 -14.88 12.68 7.03
C LEU A 489 -15.64 13.66 6.13
N ASN A 490 -16.97 13.53 6.10
CA ASN A 490 -17.87 14.39 5.34
C ASN A 490 -17.45 14.53 3.86
N GLU A 491 -17.18 13.38 3.22
CA GLU A 491 -16.70 13.28 1.82
C GLU A 491 -15.40 14.02 1.49
N GLY A 492 -14.62 14.39 2.52
CA GLY A 492 -13.40 15.19 2.37
C GLY A 492 -13.62 16.69 2.51
N ALA A 493 -14.84 17.15 2.82
CA ALA A 493 -15.12 18.57 3.08
C ALA A 493 -14.35 19.14 4.30
N MET A 494 -13.81 18.27 5.16
CA MET A 494 -12.95 18.63 6.28
C MET A 494 -11.45 18.59 5.95
N ALA A 495 -11.05 18.23 4.73
CA ALA A 495 -9.66 18.18 4.31
C ALA A 495 -9.09 19.58 4.03
N ASP A 496 -7.77 19.71 4.11
CA ASP A 496 -7.09 20.96 3.76
C ASP A 496 -6.92 21.02 2.23
N THR A 497 -7.54 22.03 1.61
CA THR A 497 -7.61 22.20 0.14
C THR A 497 -6.99 23.51 -0.32
N ALA A 498 -6.34 23.51 -1.48
CA ALA A 498 -5.94 24.73 -2.20
C ALA A 498 -6.29 24.64 -3.69
N ASP A 499 -6.86 25.71 -4.25
CA ASP A 499 -7.11 25.84 -5.68
C ASP A 499 -5.81 26.32 -6.35
N LEU A 500 -5.14 25.43 -7.10
CA LEU A 500 -3.82 25.67 -7.67
C LEU A 500 -3.85 25.64 -9.20
N VAL A 501 -2.96 26.43 -9.82
CA VAL A 501 -2.82 26.51 -11.27
C VAL A 501 -1.88 25.40 -11.77
N VAL A 502 -2.23 24.75 -12.87
CA VAL A 502 -1.35 23.80 -13.57
C VAL A 502 -0.24 24.58 -14.29
N LEU A 503 1.02 24.40 -13.88
CA LEU A 503 2.15 25.13 -14.47
C LEU A 503 2.95 24.27 -15.47
N GLY A 504 2.84 22.94 -15.40
CA GLY A 504 3.54 22.03 -16.30
C GLY A 504 3.26 20.57 -15.99
N ALA A 505 3.91 19.66 -16.70
CA ALA A 505 3.70 18.21 -16.55
C ALA A 505 4.97 17.38 -16.70
N PHE A 506 4.91 16.15 -16.21
CA PHE A 506 5.93 15.12 -16.36
C PHE A 506 5.31 13.87 -17.00
N TYR A 507 6.12 13.12 -17.74
CA TYR A 507 5.72 11.81 -18.25
C TYR A 507 5.43 10.83 -17.11
N GLY A 508 4.48 9.92 -17.35
CA GLY A 508 4.29 8.75 -16.50
C GLY A 508 5.30 7.65 -16.75
N GLN A 509 5.10 6.54 -16.03
CA GLN A 509 5.88 5.31 -16.16
C GLN A 509 4.91 4.13 -16.30
N GLY A 510 5.38 3.01 -16.86
CA GLY A 510 4.55 1.81 -17.01
C GLY A 510 3.36 2.06 -17.94
N SER A 511 2.14 1.73 -17.52
CA SER A 511 0.91 1.92 -18.30
C SER A 511 0.55 3.39 -18.57
N LYS A 512 1.21 4.34 -17.90
CA LYS A 512 1.04 5.79 -18.13
C LYS A 512 2.27 6.44 -18.78
N GLY A 513 3.22 5.65 -19.28
CA GLY A 513 4.32 6.12 -20.11
C GLY A 513 3.82 6.78 -21.40
N GLY A 514 4.61 7.69 -21.97
CA GLY A 514 4.23 8.49 -23.14
C GLY A 514 3.15 9.57 -22.89
N MET A 515 2.46 9.55 -21.73
CA MET A 515 1.42 10.52 -21.36
C MET A 515 1.86 11.46 -20.23
N MET A 516 1.38 12.70 -20.27
CA MET A 516 1.41 13.64 -19.15
C MET A 516 0.54 13.09 -18.01
N SER A 517 1.18 12.54 -16.96
CA SER A 517 0.46 11.87 -15.86
C SER A 517 0.70 12.47 -14.48
N ILE A 518 1.70 13.35 -14.36
CA ILE A 518 2.04 14.05 -13.14
C ILE A 518 2.10 15.54 -13.47
N PHE A 519 1.36 16.36 -12.75
CA PHE A 519 1.24 17.79 -13.00
C PHE A 519 1.96 18.61 -11.93
N LEU A 520 2.65 19.66 -12.35
CA LEU A 520 3.32 20.62 -11.49
C LEU A 520 2.32 21.73 -11.13
N MET A 521 1.89 21.74 -9.87
CA MET A 521 0.89 22.68 -9.36
C MET A 521 1.55 23.86 -8.67
N GLY A 522 1.01 25.06 -8.84
CA GLY A 522 1.55 26.27 -8.23
C GLY A 522 0.54 27.40 -8.01
N CYS A 523 1.04 28.48 -7.41
CA CYS A 523 0.30 29.67 -7.03
C CYS A 523 0.97 30.93 -7.59
N TYR A 524 0.19 31.99 -7.79
CA TYR A 524 0.75 33.31 -8.12
C TYR A 524 1.32 34.00 -6.87
N ASP A 525 2.48 34.63 -6.99
CA ASP A 525 2.99 35.57 -6.00
C ASP A 525 2.82 37.02 -6.51
N PRO A 526 1.89 37.81 -5.95
CA PRO A 526 1.71 39.20 -6.32
C PRO A 526 2.92 40.09 -6.04
N SER A 527 3.80 39.70 -5.09
CA SER A 527 4.92 40.54 -4.65
C SER A 527 6.13 40.45 -5.60
N SER A 528 6.54 39.24 -6.00
CA SER A 528 7.56 39.06 -7.05
C SER A 528 7.01 39.06 -8.48
N GLN A 529 5.68 39.10 -8.64
CA GLN A 529 4.95 38.94 -9.90
C GLN A 529 5.26 37.63 -10.66
N LYS A 530 5.69 36.58 -9.95
CA LYS A 530 6.06 35.27 -10.52
C LYS A 530 5.17 34.14 -10.03
N TRP A 531 5.24 33.03 -10.76
CA TRP A 531 4.58 31.78 -10.41
C TRP A 531 5.49 30.93 -9.53
N CYS A 532 4.96 30.47 -8.39
CA CYS A 532 5.69 29.65 -7.43
C CYS A 532 5.13 28.22 -7.43
N THR A 533 6.02 27.23 -7.39
CA THR A 533 5.64 25.82 -7.30
C THR A 533 5.24 25.45 -5.88
N VAL A 534 4.18 24.67 -5.74
CA VAL A 534 3.62 24.21 -4.45
C VAL A 534 3.72 22.70 -4.31
N THR A 535 3.34 21.93 -5.34
CA THR A 535 3.38 20.46 -5.26
C THR A 535 3.38 19.78 -6.63
N LYS A 536 3.63 18.46 -6.65
CA LYS A 536 3.41 17.59 -7.81
C LYS A 536 2.20 16.69 -7.56
N CYS A 537 1.19 16.77 -8.42
CA CYS A 537 -0.03 15.98 -8.31
C CYS A 537 -0.09 14.88 -9.38
N ALA A 538 -0.28 13.62 -8.97
CA ALA A 538 -0.40 12.46 -9.87
C ALA A 538 -1.69 11.65 -9.65
N GLY A 539 -2.35 11.82 -8.50
CA GLY A 539 -3.59 11.13 -8.15
C GLY A 539 -4.78 12.07 -8.20
N GLY A 540 -5.97 11.52 -8.45
CA GLY A 540 -7.23 12.25 -8.51
C GLY A 540 -8.00 11.98 -9.81
N HIS A 541 -7.30 12.01 -10.93
CA HIS A 541 -7.87 11.72 -12.25
C HIS A 541 -8.02 10.21 -12.48
N ASP A 542 -9.15 9.81 -13.06
CA ASP A 542 -9.28 8.50 -13.69
C ASP A 542 -8.57 8.46 -15.06
N ASP A 543 -8.47 7.27 -15.65
CA ASP A 543 -7.71 7.07 -16.89
C ASP A 543 -8.39 7.75 -18.10
N ALA A 544 -9.72 7.86 -18.11
CA ALA A 544 -10.47 8.56 -19.17
C ALA A 544 -10.21 10.07 -19.14
N THR A 545 -10.26 10.67 -17.93
CA THR A 545 -9.89 12.06 -17.69
C THR A 545 -8.43 12.30 -18.07
N LEU A 546 -7.53 11.38 -17.75
CA LEU A 546 -6.11 11.56 -18.08
C LEU A 546 -5.85 11.54 -19.59
N VAL A 547 -6.54 10.68 -20.34
CA VAL A 547 -6.50 10.68 -21.81
C VAL A 547 -7.10 11.97 -22.39
N ARG A 548 -8.21 12.47 -21.82
CA ARG A 548 -8.82 13.76 -22.20
C ARG A 548 -7.85 14.93 -22.00
N LEU A 549 -7.18 14.99 -20.85
CA LEU A 549 -6.22 16.04 -20.51
C LEU A 549 -5.00 16.10 -21.46
N GLN A 550 -4.66 15.02 -22.17
CA GLN A 550 -3.61 15.07 -23.20
C GLN A 550 -3.96 15.96 -24.39
N LYS A 551 -5.26 16.23 -24.61
CA LYS A 551 -5.78 17.04 -25.73
C LYS A 551 -6.17 18.46 -25.32
N GLU A 552 -6.60 18.64 -24.06
CA GLU A 552 -7.12 19.91 -23.56
C GLU A 552 -6.04 20.82 -22.96
N LEU A 553 -4.95 20.25 -22.43
CA LEU A 553 -3.87 21.04 -21.85
C LEU A 553 -2.87 21.47 -22.92
N ASP A 554 -2.91 22.74 -23.30
CA ASP A 554 -1.87 23.37 -24.12
C ASP A 554 -0.54 23.41 -23.35
N MET A 555 0.46 22.70 -23.87
CA MET A 555 1.67 22.31 -23.16
C MET A 555 2.86 22.21 -24.12
N VAL A 556 3.87 23.05 -23.91
CA VAL A 556 5.12 23.04 -24.68
C VAL A 556 6.10 22.07 -24.05
N LYS A 557 6.60 21.12 -24.85
CA LYS A 557 7.65 20.18 -24.42
C LYS A 557 9.00 20.90 -24.28
N ILE A 558 9.57 20.84 -23.08
CA ILE A 558 10.89 21.43 -22.77
C ILE A 558 11.93 20.40 -22.33
N SER A 559 11.55 19.14 -22.09
CA SER A 559 12.45 18.03 -21.74
C SER A 559 13.40 18.33 -20.55
N LYS A 560 12.92 19.10 -19.56
CA LYS A 560 13.69 19.50 -18.35
C LYS A 560 14.91 20.38 -18.64
N ASP A 561 14.99 20.95 -19.84
CA ASP A 561 16.05 21.87 -20.27
C ASP A 561 16.01 23.18 -19.46
N PRO A 562 17.07 23.52 -18.71
CA PRO A 562 17.13 24.76 -17.92
C PRO A 562 16.97 26.03 -18.78
N SER A 563 17.44 26.00 -20.03
CA SER A 563 17.40 27.17 -20.93
C SER A 563 16.00 27.51 -21.43
N LYS A 564 15.08 26.54 -21.36
CA LYS A 564 13.68 26.66 -21.80
C LYS A 564 12.72 26.98 -20.64
N ILE A 565 13.22 27.14 -19.42
CA ILE A 565 12.40 27.55 -18.27
C ILE A 565 12.07 29.05 -18.39
N PRO A 566 10.79 29.45 -18.49
CA PRO A 566 10.40 30.85 -18.60
C PRO A 566 10.72 31.66 -17.35
N SER A 567 11.09 32.92 -17.54
CA SER A 567 11.45 33.86 -16.46
C SER A 567 10.31 34.15 -15.46
N TRP A 568 9.05 33.87 -15.85
CA TRP A 568 7.87 33.97 -15.01
C TRP A 568 7.74 32.84 -13.98
N LEU A 569 8.45 31.72 -14.16
CA LEU A 569 8.39 30.56 -13.26
C LEU A 569 9.57 30.56 -12.26
N LYS A 570 9.27 30.61 -10.97
CA LYS A 570 10.23 30.35 -9.90
C LYS A 570 10.20 28.85 -9.59
N VAL A 571 11.16 28.07 -10.08
CA VAL A 571 11.22 26.61 -9.89
C VAL A 571 12.63 26.12 -9.59
N ASN A 572 12.76 25.15 -8.68
CA ASN A 572 14.04 24.52 -8.34
C ASN A 572 14.38 23.40 -9.33
N LYS A 573 15.67 23.17 -9.60
CA LYS A 573 16.20 22.20 -10.60
C LYS A 573 15.60 20.79 -10.50
N ILE A 574 15.28 20.33 -9.29
CA ILE A 574 14.65 19.02 -9.02
C ILE A 574 13.22 18.88 -9.59
N TYR A 575 12.57 19.99 -9.93
CA TYR A 575 11.19 20.06 -10.42
C TYR A 575 11.06 20.67 -11.83
N TYR A 576 12.15 20.76 -12.59
CA TYR A 576 12.07 21.10 -14.02
C TYR A 576 11.20 20.04 -14.74
N PRO A 577 10.08 20.46 -15.37
CA PRO A 577 9.10 19.53 -15.93
C PRO A 577 9.49 19.08 -17.35
N ASP A 578 8.84 18.02 -17.83
CA ASP A 578 8.97 17.59 -19.24
C ASP A 578 8.21 18.57 -20.16
N PHE A 579 7.10 19.14 -19.67
CA PHE A 579 6.21 20.05 -20.36
C PHE A 579 5.87 21.28 -19.50
N ILE A 580 5.59 22.42 -20.12
CA ILE A 580 5.21 23.66 -19.44
C ILE A 580 4.05 24.36 -20.17
N VAL A 581 3.17 25.04 -19.43
CA VAL A 581 2.11 25.84 -20.07
C VAL A 581 2.71 27.05 -20.80
N PRO A 582 2.22 27.44 -21.99
CA PRO A 582 2.70 28.64 -22.68
C PRO A 582 2.39 29.92 -21.91
N ASP A 583 1.15 30.04 -21.39
CA ASP A 583 0.67 31.17 -20.61
C ASP A 583 -0.04 30.67 -19.34
N PRO A 584 0.56 30.82 -18.14
CA PRO A 584 -0.06 30.39 -16.88
C PRO A 584 -1.33 31.19 -16.52
N LYS A 585 -1.61 32.32 -17.18
CA LYS A 585 -2.88 33.06 -17.04
C LYS A 585 -4.04 32.43 -17.82
N LYS A 586 -3.78 31.45 -18.68
CA LYS A 586 -4.79 30.66 -19.39
C LYS A 586 -4.82 29.20 -18.93
N ALA A 587 -3.94 28.82 -18.01
CA ALA A 587 -3.84 27.46 -17.52
C ALA A 587 -5.02 27.08 -16.60
N ALA A 588 -5.36 25.80 -16.58
CA ALA A 588 -6.43 25.26 -15.76
C ALA A 588 -6.13 25.42 -14.26
N VAL A 589 -7.19 25.68 -13.49
CA VAL A 589 -7.17 25.69 -12.01
C VAL A 589 -7.78 24.39 -11.51
N TRP A 590 -7.07 23.68 -10.63
CA TRP A 590 -7.55 22.46 -10.00
C TRP A 590 -7.54 22.58 -8.48
N GLU A 591 -8.57 22.04 -7.86
CA GLU A 591 -8.64 21.89 -6.41
C GLU A 591 -7.76 20.71 -5.99
N ILE A 592 -6.68 21.02 -5.25
CA ILE A 592 -5.75 20.05 -4.73
C ILE A 592 -5.99 19.88 -3.23
N THR A 593 -6.34 18.66 -2.85
CA THR A 593 -6.57 18.26 -1.47
C THR A 593 -5.37 17.47 -0.94
N GLY A 594 -5.02 17.66 0.33
CA GLY A 594 -3.98 16.89 1.02
C GLY A 594 -4.36 16.51 2.45
N ALA A 595 -3.45 15.79 3.10
CA ALA A 595 -3.59 15.46 4.52
C ALA A 595 -3.25 16.64 5.43
N GLU A 596 -2.27 17.47 5.04
CA GLU A 596 -1.83 18.67 5.73
C GLU A 596 -1.00 19.56 4.78
N PHE A 597 -0.88 20.84 5.12
CA PHE A 597 0.16 21.71 4.57
C PHE A 597 1.48 21.52 5.34
N SER A 598 2.57 21.32 4.61
CA SER A 598 3.91 21.01 5.12
C SER A 598 4.93 22.04 4.63
N LYS A 599 6.07 22.15 5.31
CA LYS A 599 7.17 23.06 4.90
C LYS A 599 8.43 22.29 4.51
N SER A 600 8.92 22.53 3.30
CA SER A 600 10.12 21.93 2.69
C SER A 600 10.76 22.91 1.71
N GLU A 601 12.09 23.07 1.75
CA GLU A 601 12.84 23.99 0.87
C GLU A 601 12.81 23.59 -0.62
N ALA A 602 12.29 22.40 -0.93
CA ALA A 602 12.14 21.89 -2.28
C ALA A 602 11.19 22.73 -3.15
N HIS A 603 10.14 23.32 -2.56
CA HIS A 603 9.13 24.11 -3.26
C HIS A 603 9.31 25.61 -3.06
N THR A 604 8.96 26.39 -4.07
CA THR A 604 9.35 27.81 -4.18
C THR A 604 8.32 28.79 -3.62
N ALA A 605 7.12 28.31 -3.29
CA ALA A 605 6.06 29.01 -2.56
C ALA A 605 6.37 29.12 -1.06
N ASP A 606 7.47 29.81 -0.72
CA ASP A 606 8.02 29.97 0.63
C ASP A 606 8.24 28.64 1.39
N GLY A 607 8.53 27.59 0.62
CA GLY A 607 8.69 26.22 1.11
C GLY A 607 7.38 25.49 1.41
N ILE A 608 6.21 26.09 1.22
CA ILE A 608 4.93 25.43 1.51
C ILE A 608 4.64 24.38 0.43
N SER A 609 4.24 23.18 0.87
CA SER A 609 3.82 22.07 0.00
C SER A 609 2.70 21.25 0.65
N ILE A 610 2.04 20.39 -0.12
CA ILE A 610 0.87 19.60 0.30
C ILE A 610 1.29 18.14 0.50
N ARG A 611 1.03 17.54 1.68
CA ARG A 611 1.33 16.12 1.97
C ARG A 611 0.23 15.23 1.36
N PHE A 612 0.64 14.25 0.56
CA PHE A 612 -0.24 13.33 -0.19
C PHE A 612 -1.27 14.04 -1.12
N PRO A 613 -0.81 14.92 -2.03
CA PRO A 613 -1.68 15.74 -2.88
C PRO A 613 -2.53 14.89 -3.83
N ARG A 614 -3.79 15.28 -4.00
CA ARG A 614 -4.75 14.68 -4.93
C ARG A 614 -5.59 15.78 -5.56
N CYS A 615 -5.83 15.71 -6.86
CA CYS A 615 -6.86 16.52 -7.48
C CYS A 615 -8.23 15.97 -7.05
N THR A 616 -9.05 16.79 -6.41
CA THR A 616 -10.45 16.46 -6.08
C THR A 616 -11.40 16.95 -7.16
N ARG A 617 -11.17 18.18 -7.67
CA ARG A 617 -12.02 18.81 -8.68
C ARG A 617 -11.19 19.61 -9.68
N ILE A 618 -11.58 19.54 -10.95
CA ILE A 618 -11.17 20.51 -11.98
C ILE A 618 -12.11 21.71 -11.83
N ARG A 619 -11.57 22.93 -11.72
CA ARG A 619 -12.32 24.15 -11.37
C ARG A 619 -12.54 25.02 -12.60
N ASP A 620 -13.45 24.57 -13.46
CA ASP A 620 -13.87 25.33 -14.65
C ASP A 620 -14.58 26.66 -14.29
N ASP A 621 -14.99 26.80 -13.02
CA ASP A 621 -15.54 28.04 -12.42
C ASP A 621 -14.47 29.05 -11.99
N LYS A 622 -13.17 28.69 -12.05
CA LYS A 622 -12.07 29.53 -11.57
C LYS A 622 -11.02 29.84 -12.63
N ASP A 623 -10.49 31.04 -12.54
CA ASP A 623 -9.35 31.54 -13.29
C ASP A 623 -8.10 31.70 -12.39
N TRP A 624 -6.99 32.04 -13.01
CA TRP A 624 -5.71 32.27 -12.34
C TRP A 624 -5.74 33.37 -11.25
N LYS A 625 -6.73 34.29 -11.27
CA LYS A 625 -6.90 35.36 -10.27
C LYS A 625 -7.68 34.90 -9.04
N SER A 626 -8.61 33.96 -9.23
CA SER A 626 -9.47 33.38 -8.19
C SER A 626 -8.92 32.07 -7.61
N ALA A 627 -7.84 31.53 -8.20
CA ALA A 627 -6.95 30.54 -7.61
C ALA A 627 -6.21 31.08 -6.38
N THR A 628 -5.73 30.18 -5.51
CA THR A 628 -5.01 30.53 -4.28
C THR A 628 -3.67 31.20 -4.61
N ASN A 629 -3.44 32.40 -4.10
CA ASN A 629 -2.17 33.12 -4.21
C ASN A 629 -1.21 32.82 -3.03
N LEU A 630 0.05 33.23 -3.14
CA LEU A 630 1.07 32.94 -2.11
C LEU A 630 0.71 33.51 -0.71
N PRO A 631 0.24 34.76 -0.55
CA PRO A 631 -0.28 35.25 0.74
C PRO A 631 -1.40 34.38 1.32
N GLN A 632 -2.41 34.01 0.53
CA GLN A 632 -3.51 33.14 0.97
C GLN A 632 -3.01 31.73 1.35
N LEU A 633 -2.04 31.19 0.62
CA LEU A 633 -1.44 29.88 0.94
C LEU A 633 -0.70 29.90 2.30
N LYS A 634 -0.07 31.04 2.65
CA LYS A 634 0.54 31.23 3.98
C LYS A 634 -0.52 31.28 5.08
N GLU A 635 -1.63 31.98 4.83
CA GLU A 635 -2.77 32.05 5.75
C GLU A 635 -3.39 30.65 5.97
N LEU A 636 -3.63 29.89 4.89
CA LEU A 636 -4.11 28.50 4.97
C LEU A 636 -3.15 27.60 5.77
N TYR A 637 -1.84 27.70 5.55
CA TYR A 637 -0.83 26.96 6.33
C TYR A 637 -0.81 27.34 7.81
N GLN A 638 -1.04 28.61 8.15
CA GLN A 638 -1.11 29.06 9.55
C GLN A 638 -2.43 28.60 10.20
N LEU A 639 -3.57 28.79 9.53
CA LEU A 639 -4.88 28.34 9.99
C LEU A 639 -4.98 26.82 10.14
N SER A 640 -4.30 26.04 9.29
CA SER A 640 -4.19 24.58 9.40
C SER A 640 -3.57 24.14 10.74
N LYS A 641 -2.71 24.96 11.34
CA LYS A 641 -2.14 24.72 12.67
C LYS A 641 -2.98 25.23 13.83
N GLU A 642 -3.82 26.24 13.60
CA GLU A 642 -4.55 26.95 14.65
C GLU A 642 -6.01 26.49 14.80
N LYS A 643 -6.67 26.10 13.70
CA LYS A 643 -8.10 25.73 13.70
C LYS A 643 -8.29 24.22 13.76
N ALA A 644 -8.41 23.72 14.99
CA ALA A 644 -8.89 22.38 15.30
C ALA A 644 -10.35 22.35 15.84
N ASP A 645 -11.05 23.49 15.79
CA ASP A 645 -12.45 23.62 16.21
C ASP A 645 -13.42 23.22 15.09
N PHE A 646 -13.68 21.92 14.99
CA PHE A 646 -14.84 21.38 14.26
C PHE A 646 -15.51 20.32 15.12
N THR A 647 -16.84 20.23 15.08
CA THR A 647 -17.61 19.23 15.82
C THR A 647 -18.23 18.25 14.85
N VAL A 648 -17.73 17.02 14.84
CA VAL A 648 -18.39 15.86 14.23
C VAL A 648 -19.52 15.45 15.16
N VAL A 649 -20.72 15.31 14.60
CA VAL A 649 -21.93 14.87 15.31
C VAL A 649 -22.31 13.50 14.73
N ALA A 650 -22.73 12.56 15.57
CA ALA A 650 -23.30 11.30 15.10
C ALA A 650 -24.69 11.54 14.50
N GLY A 651 -25.03 10.88 13.40
CA GLY A 651 -26.40 10.94 12.86
C GLY A 651 -27.43 10.46 13.89
N ASP A 652 -28.55 11.17 13.99
CA ASP A 652 -29.54 10.97 15.06
C ASP A 652 -30.24 9.60 14.93
N GLU A 653 -30.16 8.76 15.97
CA GLU A 653 -30.80 7.44 15.97
C GLU A 653 -32.30 7.53 16.26
N GLY A 654 -33.09 7.87 15.23
CA GLY A 654 -34.50 7.45 15.19
C GLY A 654 -35.52 8.42 14.59
N SER A 655 -35.94 8.16 13.35
CA SER A 655 -37.38 8.11 13.02
C SER A 655 -37.60 7.40 11.68
N SER A 656 -38.24 6.23 11.73
CA SER A 656 -38.79 5.57 10.55
C SER A 656 -40.20 6.08 10.29
N THR A 657 -40.36 7.09 9.42
CA THR A 657 -41.66 7.45 8.86
C THR A 657 -41.66 7.36 7.35
N THR A 658 -42.38 6.37 6.85
CA THR A 658 -42.81 6.22 5.46
C THR A 658 -43.61 7.43 5.00
N GLY A 659 -43.24 8.00 3.84
CA GLY A 659 -43.97 9.10 3.22
C GLY A 659 -43.43 9.38 1.82
N GLY A 660 -43.87 8.60 0.83
CA GLY A 660 -43.54 8.88 -0.56
C GLY A 660 -44.43 9.99 -1.12
N SER A 661 -43.86 10.89 -1.93
CA SER A 661 -44.63 11.68 -2.89
C SER A 661 -43.85 11.81 -4.20
N SER A 662 -44.60 11.72 -5.29
CA SER A 662 -44.14 11.69 -6.68
C SER A 662 -44.25 13.07 -7.36
N GLY A 663 -43.51 13.25 -8.45
CA GLY A 663 -43.65 14.38 -9.38
C GLY A 663 -42.96 15.68 -8.91
N GLU A 664 -42.60 16.60 -9.80
CA GLU A 664 -42.61 16.55 -11.27
C GLU A 664 -41.60 17.59 -11.81
N ASN A 665 -41.32 17.55 -13.11
CA ASN A 665 -40.21 18.29 -13.72
C ASN A 665 -40.75 19.40 -14.66
N GLU A 666 -40.92 20.61 -14.15
CA GLU A 666 -41.03 21.87 -14.93
C GLU A 666 -40.34 22.98 -14.10
N GLY A 667 -39.75 24.05 -14.65
CA GLY A 667 -39.74 24.53 -16.03
C GLY A 667 -39.80 26.08 -16.03
N THR A 668 -38.93 26.71 -16.82
CA THR A 668 -38.99 28.13 -17.26
C THR A 668 -38.61 29.31 -16.32
N SER A 669 -37.44 29.89 -16.64
CA SER A 669 -37.18 31.32 -16.91
C SER A 669 -37.61 32.47 -15.96
N ARG A 670 -36.57 33.15 -15.44
CA ARG A 670 -36.30 34.60 -15.55
C ARG A 670 -37.48 35.58 -15.66
N SER A 671 -37.57 36.52 -14.72
CA SER A 671 -37.62 37.96 -15.03
C SER A 671 -37.09 38.78 -13.83
N ALA A 672 -36.92 40.09 -13.99
CA ALA A 672 -35.92 40.89 -13.25
C ALA A 672 -36.49 42.16 -12.59
N ALA A 673 -35.60 42.91 -11.93
CA ALA A 673 -35.76 44.29 -11.42
C ALA A 673 -36.63 44.45 -10.14
N SER A 674 -36.41 45.45 -9.28
CA SER A 674 -35.23 46.30 -9.06
C SER A 674 -35.33 47.06 -7.71
N HIS A 675 -34.17 47.48 -7.20
CA HIS A 675 -33.92 48.53 -6.19
C HIS A 675 -35.08 49.21 -5.45
N LYS A 676 -34.96 49.27 -4.11
CA LYS A 676 -34.75 50.56 -3.41
C LYS A 676 -34.08 50.39 -2.05
N ALA A 677 -33.14 51.27 -1.74
CA ALA A 677 -32.52 51.41 -0.43
C ALA A 677 -33.11 52.61 0.32
N SER A 678 -33.01 52.65 1.66
CA SER A 678 -32.15 53.64 2.34
C SER A 678 -32.34 53.75 3.87
N LYS A 679 -31.24 54.16 4.53
CA LYS A 679 -31.14 54.99 5.76
C LYS A 679 -31.44 54.40 7.16
N ALA A 680 -30.33 54.08 7.84
CA ALA A 680 -29.73 54.83 8.95
C ALA A 680 -30.46 54.98 10.32
N SER A 681 -29.69 54.67 11.38
CA SER A 681 -30.00 54.79 12.82
C SER A 681 -30.04 56.24 13.34
N PRO A 682 -30.49 56.45 14.60
CA PRO A 682 -29.52 56.95 15.60
C PRO A 682 -29.69 56.48 17.07
N ASN A 683 -28.54 56.44 17.77
CA ASN A 683 -28.25 56.79 19.18
C ASN A 683 -28.89 56.12 20.43
N LYS A 684 -27.96 55.79 21.36
CA LYS A 684 -28.01 55.61 22.84
C LYS A 684 -28.56 56.87 23.59
N PRO A 685 -28.89 56.88 24.92
CA PRO A 685 -28.06 56.30 26.02
C PRO A 685 -28.73 55.84 27.37
N SER A 686 -27.89 55.26 28.26
CA SER A 686 -27.95 55.19 29.75
C SER A 686 -29.20 54.53 30.42
N ALA A 687 -29.28 54.19 31.72
CA ALA A 687 -28.38 54.37 32.89
C ALA A 687 -28.46 53.17 33.88
N SER A 688 -27.92 53.34 35.11
CA SER A 688 -27.54 52.31 36.10
C SER A 688 -28.39 52.28 37.40
N ALA A 689 -27.99 51.42 38.37
CA ALA A 689 -28.33 51.37 39.82
C ALA A 689 -29.48 50.43 40.26
N LYS A 690 -29.59 49.94 41.52
CA LYS A 690 -28.63 49.40 42.56
C LYS A 690 -29.46 48.94 43.80
N LYS A 691 -28.84 48.16 44.71
CA LYS A 691 -29.31 47.74 46.08
C LYS A 691 -30.51 46.77 46.13
N ALA A 692 -30.82 46.00 47.18
CA ALA A 692 -30.23 45.42 48.43
C ALA A 692 -31.46 44.84 49.21
N GLU A 693 -31.44 44.06 50.30
CA GLU A 693 -30.42 43.62 51.26
C GLU A 693 -30.93 42.43 52.14
N GLY A 694 -30.02 41.58 52.64
CA GLY A 694 -30.15 40.83 53.93
C GLY A 694 -31.03 39.56 54.03
N LYS A 695 -30.85 38.67 55.03
CA LYS A 695 -29.69 38.33 55.90
C LYS A 695 -30.00 37.06 56.75
N LEU A 696 -28.97 36.41 57.32
CA LEU A 696 -29.01 35.39 58.42
C LEU A 696 -29.53 33.97 58.02
N SER A 697 -29.09 32.84 58.59
CA SER A 697 -28.01 32.54 59.56
C SER A 697 -27.57 31.05 59.52
N ASN A 698 -26.32 30.77 59.92
CA ASN A 698 -25.73 29.43 60.18
C ASN A 698 -26.02 29.01 61.67
N PRO A 699 -25.55 27.88 62.29
CA PRO A 699 -24.50 26.92 61.88
C PRO A 699 -24.67 25.40 62.23
N ASN A 700 -23.72 24.59 61.73
CA ASN A 700 -23.06 23.40 62.34
C ASN A 700 -23.85 22.31 63.12
N SER A 701 -23.57 21.03 62.78
CA SER A 701 -22.68 20.17 63.60
C SER A 701 -22.36 18.81 62.92
N LYS A 702 -21.50 17.99 63.55
CA LYS A 702 -20.77 16.84 62.97
C LYS A 702 -21.33 15.48 63.40
N GLY A 703 -21.10 14.46 62.57
CA GLY A 703 -20.39 13.24 63.03
C GLY A 703 -21.12 11.87 63.02
N GLY A 704 -20.48 10.88 62.38
CA GLY A 704 -20.07 9.67 63.10
C GLY A 704 -20.83 8.33 62.94
N ASN A 705 -20.20 7.42 62.19
CA ASN A 705 -20.01 5.98 62.49
C ASN A 705 -21.14 4.91 62.40
N LYS A 706 -20.86 3.96 61.49
CA LYS A 706 -20.75 2.49 61.68
C LYS A 706 -21.98 1.56 61.93
N SER A 707 -22.13 0.68 60.92
CA SER A 707 -22.00 -0.80 60.98
C SER A 707 -23.18 -1.73 61.29
N THR A 708 -23.39 -2.65 60.33
CA THR A 708 -23.68 -4.10 60.47
C THR A 708 -24.94 -4.58 61.18
N THR A 709 -25.74 -5.42 60.51
CA THR A 709 -25.68 -6.90 60.73
C THR A 709 -26.42 -7.73 59.67
N LYS A 710 -25.97 -8.98 59.51
CA LYS A 710 -26.58 -10.14 58.81
C LYS A 710 -27.23 -11.04 59.91
N PRO A 711 -28.10 -12.05 59.65
CA PRO A 711 -27.63 -13.30 59.01
C PRO A 711 -28.67 -14.24 58.32
N SER A 712 -28.15 -15.29 57.64
CA SER A 712 -28.60 -16.73 57.53
C SER A 712 -30.11 -17.11 57.41
N SER A 713 -30.58 -18.14 56.69
CA SER A 713 -30.05 -19.50 56.36
C SER A 713 -30.94 -20.13 55.23
N VAL A 714 -30.47 -20.82 54.16
CA VAL A 714 -29.92 -22.20 53.94
C VAL A 714 -30.95 -23.33 53.62
N LYS A 715 -30.66 -24.07 52.51
CA LYS A 715 -30.99 -25.49 52.15
C LYS A 715 -32.14 -25.89 51.17
N SER A 716 -31.69 -26.35 49.98
CA SER A 716 -31.80 -27.72 49.39
C SER A 716 -32.96 -28.22 48.48
N ARG A 717 -32.53 -28.55 47.24
CA ARG A 717 -32.69 -29.79 46.43
C ARG A 717 -33.95 -30.14 45.59
N GLU A 718 -33.59 -30.61 44.37
CA GLU A 718 -34.18 -31.69 43.53
C GLU A 718 -35.29 -31.42 42.49
N LYS A 719 -35.22 -32.21 41.40
CA LYS A 719 -36.06 -32.19 40.17
C LYS A 719 -37.25 -33.16 40.32
N PRO A 720 -38.25 -33.13 39.41
CA PRO A 720 -38.34 -34.22 38.43
C PRO A 720 -38.81 -33.80 37.01
N ALA A 721 -39.09 -34.80 36.14
CA ALA A 721 -39.31 -34.68 34.69
C ALA A 721 -40.74 -35.04 34.23
N MET A 722 -41.07 -34.91 32.93
CA MET A 722 -42.32 -35.42 32.35
C MET A 722 -42.24 -35.95 30.90
N LYS A 723 -43.31 -36.65 30.48
CA LYS A 723 -43.46 -37.59 29.34
C LYS A 723 -44.89 -37.50 28.73
N SER A 724 -45.23 -37.99 27.53
CA SER A 724 -44.50 -38.26 26.26
C SER A 724 -45.46 -38.84 25.19
N SER A 725 -45.22 -38.58 23.89
CA SER A 725 -45.76 -39.37 22.75
C SER A 725 -47.29 -39.22 22.44
N PRO A 726 -47.87 -39.72 21.31
CA PRO A 726 -47.32 -40.67 20.31
C PRO A 726 -47.72 -40.57 18.79
N VAL A 727 -47.05 -41.41 17.95
CA VAL A 727 -47.34 -41.89 16.54
C VAL A 727 -47.46 -40.86 15.37
N LYS A 728 -47.16 -41.14 14.08
CA LYS A 728 -47.07 -42.40 13.25
C LYS A 728 -45.92 -42.39 12.18
N VAL A 729 -45.82 -43.45 11.37
CA VAL A 729 -44.59 -43.96 10.68
C VAL A 729 -44.66 -43.98 9.13
N GLY A 730 -43.49 -43.83 8.45
CA GLY A 730 -43.21 -44.25 7.05
C GLY A 730 -42.87 -43.09 6.10
N LEU A 731 -41.92 -43.16 5.15
CA LEU A 731 -41.06 -44.24 4.61
C LEU A 731 -39.72 -43.66 4.06
N LYS A 732 -38.65 -44.47 3.95
CA LYS A 732 -37.29 -44.05 3.54
C LYS A 732 -37.13 -43.80 2.02
N ARG A 733 -36.22 -42.89 1.62
CA ARG A 733 -35.23 -43.12 0.54
C ARG A 733 -34.03 -42.15 0.61
N LYS A 734 -32.85 -42.75 0.34
CA LYS A 734 -31.45 -42.26 0.26
C LYS A 734 -31.16 -40.74 0.27
N ALA A 735 -30.18 -40.35 1.10
CA ALA A 735 -29.44 -39.10 0.98
C ALA A 735 -28.37 -39.19 -0.13
N ALA A 736 -28.01 -38.04 -0.70
CA ALA A 736 -26.83 -37.84 -1.55
C ALA A 736 -25.83 -36.91 -0.84
N ASP A 737 -24.56 -37.04 -1.20
CA ASP A 737 -23.43 -36.31 -0.59
C ASP A 737 -23.49 -34.80 -0.88
N GLU A 738 -23.24 -33.95 0.12
CA GLU A 738 -23.00 -32.51 -0.06
C GLU A 738 -21.59 -32.13 0.42
N THR A 739 -20.71 -31.81 -0.52
CA THR A 739 -19.40 -31.19 -0.26
C THR A 739 -19.53 -29.71 0.09
N PRO A 740 -18.75 -29.15 1.04
CA PRO A 740 -18.86 -27.74 1.41
C PRO A 740 -18.43 -26.79 0.28
N CYS A 741 -19.32 -25.87 -0.10
CA CYS A 741 -19.09 -24.90 -1.17
C CYS A 741 -18.13 -23.76 -0.75
N GLN A 742 -17.25 -23.36 -1.68
CA GLN A 742 -16.34 -22.22 -1.51
C GLN A 742 -17.10 -20.87 -1.55
N THR A 743 -16.78 -19.94 -0.66
CA THR A 743 -17.48 -18.65 -0.54
C THR A 743 -17.10 -17.67 -1.66
N LYS A 744 -17.78 -17.74 -2.81
CA LYS A 744 -17.69 -16.73 -3.87
C LYS A 744 -18.29 -15.38 -3.40
N VAL A 745 -17.64 -14.27 -3.76
CA VAL A 745 -18.02 -12.90 -3.34
C VAL A 745 -19.12 -12.29 -4.22
N LEU A 746 -19.29 -12.82 -5.44
CA LEU A 746 -20.42 -12.55 -6.32
C LEU A 746 -21.11 -13.88 -6.63
N LEU A 747 -22.43 -13.82 -6.87
CA LEU A 747 -23.22 -14.99 -7.25
C LEU A 747 -23.06 -15.27 -8.73
N ASP A 748 -22.92 -16.54 -9.09
CA ASP A 748 -22.95 -16.97 -10.48
C ASP A 748 -24.42 -16.97 -10.95
N VAL A 749 -24.83 -15.91 -11.64
CA VAL A 749 -26.24 -15.71 -12.05
C VAL A 749 -26.46 -16.12 -13.51
N PHE A 750 -25.41 -16.04 -14.33
CA PHE A 750 -25.48 -16.28 -15.78
C PHE A 750 -24.66 -17.51 -16.23
N THR A 751 -24.28 -18.42 -15.33
CA THR A 751 -23.52 -19.63 -15.66
C THR A 751 -24.17 -20.40 -16.81
N GLY A 752 -23.40 -20.64 -17.88
CA GLY A 752 -23.86 -21.32 -19.09
C GLY A 752 -24.68 -20.45 -20.06
N VAL A 753 -24.94 -19.18 -19.73
CA VAL A 753 -25.59 -18.22 -20.63
C VAL A 753 -24.54 -17.58 -21.54
N ARG A 754 -24.55 -18.02 -22.81
CA ARG A 754 -23.82 -17.37 -23.90
C ARG A 754 -24.71 -16.30 -24.54
N LEU A 755 -24.36 -15.03 -24.39
CA LEU A 755 -25.11 -13.86 -24.86
C LEU A 755 -24.39 -13.15 -26.00
N TYR A 756 -25.08 -12.88 -27.12
CA TYR A 756 -24.65 -11.86 -28.07
C TYR A 756 -25.18 -10.48 -27.66
N LEU A 757 -24.27 -9.53 -27.46
CA LEU A 757 -24.55 -8.15 -27.09
C LEU A 757 -23.98 -7.22 -28.20
N PRO A 758 -24.81 -6.55 -29.01
CA PRO A 758 -24.33 -5.64 -30.06
C PRO A 758 -23.57 -4.44 -29.47
N PRO A 759 -22.46 -4.00 -30.10
CA PRO A 759 -21.74 -2.77 -29.70
C PRO A 759 -22.59 -1.49 -29.75
N SER A 760 -23.69 -1.49 -30.52
CA SER A 760 -24.67 -0.40 -30.62
C SER A 760 -25.64 -0.31 -29.44
N THR A 761 -25.59 -1.24 -28.46
CA THR A 761 -26.50 -1.25 -27.31
C THR A 761 -26.20 -0.06 -26.37
N PRO A 762 -27.21 0.71 -25.93
CA PRO A 762 -27.03 1.70 -24.85
C PRO A 762 -26.41 1.05 -23.61
N ASP A 763 -25.53 1.77 -22.91
CA ASP A 763 -24.78 1.25 -21.75
C ASP A 763 -23.95 -0.03 -22.02
N PHE A 764 -23.58 -0.34 -23.28
CA PHE A 764 -22.79 -1.53 -23.68
C PHE A 764 -21.66 -1.89 -22.72
N SER A 765 -20.75 -0.94 -22.45
CA SER A 765 -19.59 -1.15 -21.56
C SER A 765 -19.98 -1.51 -20.13
N ARG A 766 -21.12 -1.03 -19.65
CA ARG A 766 -21.67 -1.33 -18.33
C ARG A 766 -22.33 -2.71 -18.33
N LEU A 767 -23.24 -2.97 -19.27
CA LEU A 767 -23.92 -4.26 -19.43
C LEU A 767 -22.89 -5.40 -19.58
N ARG A 768 -21.93 -5.25 -20.49
CA ARG A 768 -20.80 -6.19 -20.67
C ARG A 768 -20.06 -6.47 -19.37
N ARG A 769 -19.70 -5.42 -18.62
CA ARG A 769 -18.93 -5.55 -17.37
C ARG A 769 -19.73 -6.29 -16.30
N TYR A 770 -21.01 -6.00 -16.14
CA TYR A 770 -21.85 -6.63 -15.12
C TYR A 770 -22.26 -8.06 -15.51
N PHE A 771 -22.58 -8.33 -16.77
CA PHE A 771 -22.91 -9.68 -17.24
C PHE A 771 -21.73 -10.65 -17.04
N VAL A 772 -20.52 -10.27 -17.45
CA VAL A 772 -19.30 -11.08 -17.26
C VAL A 772 -18.91 -11.20 -15.77
N ALA A 773 -19.17 -10.17 -14.95
CA ALA A 773 -18.89 -10.23 -13.51
C ALA A 773 -19.82 -11.16 -12.71
N PHE A 774 -20.92 -11.62 -13.31
CA PHE A 774 -21.90 -12.54 -12.74
C PHE A 774 -21.93 -13.88 -13.51
N ASP A 775 -20.79 -14.28 -14.06
CA ASP A 775 -20.52 -15.59 -14.70
C ASP A 775 -21.21 -15.84 -16.06
N GLY A 776 -21.43 -14.78 -16.85
CA GLY A 776 -22.01 -14.86 -18.20
C GLY A 776 -20.98 -14.73 -19.33
N ASP A 777 -21.12 -15.55 -20.37
CA ASP A 777 -20.23 -15.60 -21.54
C ASP A 777 -20.70 -14.68 -22.67
N LEU A 778 -19.82 -13.84 -23.21
CA LEU A 778 -20.14 -12.98 -24.35
C LEU A 778 -19.63 -13.55 -25.68
N VAL A 779 -20.56 -13.68 -26.62
CA VAL A 779 -20.32 -14.19 -27.98
C VAL A 779 -20.00 -13.02 -28.92
N GLN A 780 -19.08 -13.23 -29.87
CA GLN A 780 -18.75 -12.23 -30.89
C GLN A 780 -19.65 -12.37 -32.12
N GLU A 781 -19.76 -11.32 -32.93
CA GLU A 781 -20.73 -11.24 -34.05
C GLU A 781 -20.56 -12.36 -35.10
N PHE A 782 -19.34 -12.82 -35.34
CA PHE A 782 -19.06 -13.93 -36.25
C PHE A 782 -19.45 -15.32 -35.69
N ASP A 783 -19.74 -15.42 -34.39
CA ASP A 783 -20.07 -16.67 -33.69
C ASP A 783 -21.51 -16.67 -33.11
N MET A 784 -22.40 -15.79 -33.60
CA MET A 784 -23.80 -15.72 -33.10
C MET A 784 -24.59 -17.05 -33.16
N ALA A 785 -24.15 -18.01 -33.99
CA ALA A 785 -24.70 -19.37 -34.01
C ALA A 785 -24.48 -20.14 -32.69
N SER A 786 -23.46 -19.79 -31.90
CA SER A 786 -23.19 -20.37 -30.59
C SER A 786 -23.97 -19.70 -29.44
N ALA A 787 -24.59 -18.54 -29.68
CA ALA A 787 -25.32 -17.80 -28.66
C ALA A 787 -26.59 -18.54 -28.19
N THR A 788 -26.77 -18.58 -26.87
CA THR A 788 -28.02 -19.07 -26.23
C THR A 788 -29.05 -17.96 -26.10
N HIS A 789 -28.60 -16.71 -25.97
CA HIS A 789 -29.42 -15.52 -25.80
C HIS A 789 -28.89 -14.40 -26.72
N VAL A 790 -29.77 -13.55 -27.23
CA VAL A 790 -29.45 -12.46 -28.15
C VAL A 790 -30.19 -11.19 -27.73
N LEU A 791 -29.49 -10.07 -27.74
CA LEU A 791 -30.06 -8.75 -27.46
C LEU A 791 -30.11 -7.94 -28.77
N GLY A 792 -31.16 -8.12 -29.57
CA GLY A 792 -31.27 -7.54 -30.92
C GLY A 792 -32.03 -8.45 -31.88
N SER A 793 -31.80 -8.30 -33.19
CA SER A 793 -32.47 -9.11 -34.21
C SER A 793 -32.02 -10.58 -34.19
N ARG A 794 -32.91 -11.49 -34.58
CA ARG A 794 -32.76 -12.96 -34.47
C ARG A 794 -32.13 -13.61 -35.71
N ASP A 795 -31.69 -12.81 -36.67
CA ASP A 795 -31.50 -13.17 -38.10
C ASP A 795 -30.47 -14.27 -38.40
N LYS A 796 -29.66 -14.70 -37.42
CA LYS A 796 -28.66 -15.77 -37.60
C LYS A 796 -28.77 -16.95 -36.62
N ASN A 797 -29.76 -16.97 -35.72
CA ASN A 797 -29.96 -18.09 -34.78
C ASN A 797 -31.41 -18.18 -34.26
N SER A 798 -32.20 -19.11 -34.82
CA SER A 798 -33.61 -19.32 -34.45
C SER A 798 -33.80 -19.98 -33.08
N GLY A 799 -32.76 -20.63 -32.53
CA GLY A 799 -32.81 -21.29 -31.22
C GLY A 799 -32.51 -20.37 -30.03
N ALA A 800 -31.89 -19.20 -30.26
CA ALA A 800 -31.50 -18.29 -29.18
C ALA A 800 -32.71 -17.54 -28.59
N GLN A 801 -32.72 -17.33 -27.28
CA GLN A 801 -33.74 -16.55 -26.57
C GLN A 801 -33.50 -15.05 -26.74
N LEU A 802 -34.54 -14.30 -27.11
CA LEU A 802 -34.47 -12.84 -27.22
C LEU A 802 -34.52 -12.23 -25.81
N VAL A 803 -33.62 -11.29 -25.50
CA VAL A 803 -33.58 -10.60 -24.21
C VAL A 803 -33.34 -9.10 -24.38
N SER A 804 -33.78 -8.31 -23.39
CA SER A 804 -33.55 -6.86 -23.35
C SER A 804 -32.45 -6.48 -22.33
N PRO A 805 -31.92 -5.24 -22.37
CA PRO A 805 -31.00 -4.73 -21.34
C PRO A 805 -31.58 -4.83 -19.91
N GLU A 806 -32.89 -4.62 -19.76
CA GLU A 806 -33.61 -4.66 -18.49
C GLU A 806 -33.68 -6.07 -17.91
N TRP A 807 -33.70 -7.10 -18.77
CA TRP A 807 -33.67 -8.50 -18.36
C TRP A 807 -32.36 -8.84 -17.63
N ILE A 808 -31.21 -8.35 -18.12
CA ILE A 808 -29.90 -8.52 -17.47
C ILE A 808 -29.94 -7.91 -16.06
N TRP A 809 -30.44 -6.67 -15.94
CA TRP A 809 -30.62 -6.02 -14.64
C TRP A 809 -31.68 -6.67 -13.74
N ALA A 810 -32.69 -7.31 -14.30
CA ALA A 810 -33.69 -8.08 -13.54
C ALA A 810 -33.08 -9.36 -12.95
N CYS A 811 -32.26 -10.08 -13.72
CA CYS A 811 -31.55 -11.27 -13.25
C CYS A 811 -30.56 -10.93 -12.14
N ILE A 812 -29.75 -9.88 -12.31
CA ILE A 812 -28.81 -9.40 -11.28
C ILE A 812 -29.56 -8.99 -9.99
N ARG A 813 -30.65 -8.21 -10.10
CA ARG A 813 -31.45 -7.80 -8.93
C ARG A 813 -32.11 -8.97 -8.21
N LYS A 814 -32.62 -9.97 -8.96
CA LYS A 814 -33.27 -11.16 -8.40
C LYS A 814 -32.30 -12.29 -8.04
N ARG A 815 -30.99 -12.13 -8.31
CA ARG A 815 -29.91 -13.09 -8.02
C ARG A 815 -30.13 -14.49 -8.63
N ARG A 816 -30.82 -14.56 -9.77
CA ARG A 816 -31.09 -15.79 -10.54
C ARG A 816 -31.52 -15.44 -11.96
N LEU A 817 -31.40 -16.38 -12.89
CA LEU A 817 -32.05 -16.24 -14.20
C LEU A 817 -33.56 -16.06 -14.04
N VAL A 818 -34.09 -15.09 -14.78
CA VAL A 818 -35.52 -14.83 -14.92
C VAL A 818 -35.91 -15.30 -16.32
N ALA A 819 -37.15 -15.77 -16.51
CA ALA A 819 -37.64 -16.03 -17.87
C ALA A 819 -37.44 -14.78 -18.75
N PRO A 820 -36.98 -14.93 -20.01
CA PRO A 820 -37.04 -13.86 -20.99
C PRO A 820 -38.47 -13.33 -21.16
N CYS A 821 -38.60 -12.05 -21.44
CA CYS A 821 -39.86 -11.37 -21.70
C CYS A 821 -40.20 -11.43 -23.19
#